data_AF-A0A9X4LFA3-F1
#
_entry.id   AF-A0A9X4LFA3-F1
#
_cell.length_a   1.000
_cell.length_b   1.000
_cell.length_c   1.000
_cell.angle_alpha   90.00
_cell.angle_beta   90.00
_cell.angle_gamma   90.00
#
_symmetry.space_group_name_H-M   'P 1'
#
loop_
_entity.id
_entity.type
_entity.pdbx_description
1 polymer ?
#
loop_
_entity_poly.entity_id
_entity_poly.type
_entity_poly.pdbx_seq_one_letter_code
_entity_poly.pdbx_strand_id
1 'polypeptide(L)'
;MRATLPAQLLMAASGFAGLGYQIVWTQQLGFVLGHESAAVMAVVAAFFGGLSLGSLWLGRLVEASRRPLRWYAGCEALVGLWGAALLAAMPAAGQAALALIGPDATPAWHWSVAFGATLLLLLPATVAMGATLPAMVRLGGAGVASLYAANTLGAVAGVLATAFWLIPDWGLSRSAGLCVALNLGCAMLAGLVLRARPAAPAAAPGPSARPLALLATSGLLGIAYEVLAVRVLSQVAEDTVYTFALLLAVYLGGSAFGAAAYARWPALRDRPRLLRLLAASLLLGMAVLWGAEALKQALQGLLPATLASALGVEALLALAVFLLPTLGMGALFCQLSAEAAAAGIPFSRALGVNTLGAMLAPPLFGVVLAPALGPKLALLVVVAGYLLLAPGWRRPGWWLPAAAAAGLAAFAPPLAFVDLPEGGRLLSYRDGTLAAVSVIEDEAGVARLRINNRQQEGSSATLLVDGRQALLPLLLHSAAQRALFLGLGSGVTAGVAARVPGVQVDAVELLPEVIQASALFRPALGEGPGPTLHAADARRYVRTTAQRYDVVVSDNFHPARSGSGALYTVEHFRAVRERLAPDGLFCQWLPLHQLDLDTLRSITAAFLQAFPDGAALLASNSLDTPTVGLVGRADATRFAAGAPVPELAGPFGLTDDFARLGSFIAAPAALRRFASGAPLNSDDRPRVAYRAPRITYAPDSLPRERLLSLLDELDLDAAALLAAPDAALARRLDAYARARRSYLALGARTVPSADPATMLARVGAPLMDVLRQSPDFRPAAEPLRRLAQALAPRDPATAGALLQALARIRPDLAGP
;
A
#
# COMPACT_ATOMS: atom_id res chain seq x y z
N MET A 1 44.84 -13.40 2.81
CA MET A 1 43.61 -13.32 1.99
C MET A 1 42.73 -14.58 2.03
N ARG A 2 43.25 -15.82 2.03
CA ARG A 2 42.40 -17.04 1.91
C ARG A 2 41.51 -17.40 3.13
N ALA A 3 41.78 -16.87 4.33
CA ALA A 3 41.03 -17.24 5.55
C ALA A 3 39.83 -16.32 5.90
N THR A 4 39.67 -15.17 5.23
CA THR A 4 38.62 -14.18 5.54
C THR A 4 37.34 -14.39 4.72
N LEU A 5 37.48 -14.96 3.52
CA LEU A 5 36.39 -15.12 2.56
C LEU A 5 35.26 -16.04 3.07
N PRO A 6 35.54 -17.20 3.71
CA PRO A 6 34.47 -18.06 4.22
C PRO A 6 33.60 -17.36 5.26
N ALA A 7 34.21 -16.58 6.16
CA ALA A 7 33.47 -15.81 7.16
C ALA A 7 32.60 -14.72 6.51
N GLN A 8 33.12 -14.02 5.50
CA GLN A 8 32.37 -13.01 4.77
C GLN A 8 31.18 -13.62 4.01
N LEU A 9 31.35 -14.77 3.36
CA LEU A 9 30.28 -15.46 2.65
C LEU A 9 29.17 -15.95 3.58
N LEU A 10 29.53 -16.54 4.73
CA LEU A 10 28.56 -16.95 5.75
C LEU A 10 27.80 -15.75 6.32
N MET A 11 28.50 -14.65 6.61
CA MET A 11 27.85 -13.41 7.04
C MET A 11 26.94 -12.83 5.95
N ALA A 12 27.33 -12.88 4.67
CA ALA A 12 26.48 -12.44 3.57
C ALA A 12 25.21 -13.30 3.44
N ALA A 13 25.33 -14.63 3.55
CA ALA A 13 24.17 -15.54 3.53
C ALA A 13 23.25 -15.32 4.75
N SER A 14 23.82 -15.11 5.95
CA SER A 14 23.08 -14.72 7.15
C SER A 14 22.35 -13.40 6.96
N GLY A 15 23.01 -12.40 6.37
CA GLY A 15 22.42 -11.10 6.08
C GLY A 15 21.27 -11.20 5.08
N PHE A 16 21.46 -11.98 4.00
CA PHE A 16 20.43 -12.28 3.01
C PHE A 16 19.20 -12.86 3.66
N ALA A 17 19.36 -13.90 4.47
CA ALA A 17 18.24 -14.55 5.15
C ALA A 17 17.60 -13.62 6.18
N GLY A 18 18.39 -12.85 6.93
CA GLY A 18 17.89 -11.91 7.94
C GLY A 18 16.95 -10.85 7.38
N LEU A 19 17.32 -10.21 6.27
CA LEU A 19 16.47 -9.22 5.63
C LEU A 19 15.42 -9.84 4.70
N GLY A 20 15.65 -11.03 4.16
CA GLY A 20 14.61 -11.82 3.50
C GLY A 20 13.45 -12.13 4.45
N TYR A 21 13.76 -12.57 5.68
CA TYR A 21 12.77 -12.72 6.73
C TYR A 21 12.08 -11.39 7.06
N GLN A 22 12.82 -10.28 7.17
CA GLN A 22 12.21 -8.99 7.48
C GLN A 22 11.16 -8.58 6.43
N ILE A 23 11.42 -8.78 5.14
CA ILE A 23 10.43 -8.50 4.08
C ILE A 23 9.22 -9.44 4.20
N VAL A 24 9.45 -10.75 4.39
CA VAL A 24 8.35 -11.72 4.54
C VAL A 24 7.49 -11.41 5.76
N TRP A 25 8.10 -11.18 6.93
CA TRP A 25 7.38 -10.90 8.17
C TRP A 25 6.66 -9.55 8.13
N THR A 26 7.23 -8.53 7.49
CA THR A 26 6.54 -7.26 7.24
C THR A 26 5.24 -7.48 6.46
N GLN A 27 5.25 -8.27 5.39
CA GLN A 27 4.03 -8.54 4.62
C GLN A 27 3.02 -9.40 5.39
N GLN A 28 3.49 -10.46 6.06
CA GLN A 28 2.62 -11.32 6.86
C GLN A 28 1.94 -10.54 8.00
N LEU A 29 2.69 -9.67 8.68
CA LEU A 29 2.15 -8.82 9.75
C LEU A 29 1.36 -7.63 9.18
N GLY A 30 1.59 -7.21 7.94
CA GLY A 30 0.73 -6.27 7.22
C GLY A 30 -0.73 -6.75 7.17
N PHE A 31 -0.95 -8.05 6.94
CA PHE A 31 -2.28 -8.66 6.96
C PHE A 31 -2.97 -8.69 8.34
N VAL A 32 -2.19 -8.52 9.41
CA VAL A 32 -2.62 -8.58 10.81
C VAL A 32 -2.82 -7.17 11.37
N LEU A 33 -1.91 -6.27 11.07
CA LEU A 33 -1.92 -4.90 11.58
C LEU A 33 -2.76 -3.97 10.71
N GLY A 34 -3.12 -4.41 9.50
CA GLY A 34 -4.07 -3.72 8.63
C GLY A 34 -3.49 -2.63 7.75
N HIS A 35 -2.19 -2.33 7.92
CA HIS A 35 -1.47 -1.41 7.06
C HIS A 35 0.00 -1.81 6.98
N GLU A 36 0.58 -1.79 5.78
CA GLU A 36 1.98 -2.16 5.56
C GLU A 36 2.95 -1.17 6.27
N SER A 37 2.73 0.16 6.19
CA SER A 37 3.48 1.14 7.00
C SER A 37 3.49 0.84 8.52
N ALA A 38 2.36 0.43 9.10
CA ALA A 38 2.31 0.04 10.51
C ALA A 38 3.15 -1.22 10.77
N ALA A 39 3.06 -2.21 9.88
CA ALA A 39 3.86 -3.43 9.96
C ALA A 39 5.36 -3.16 9.77
N VAL A 40 5.75 -2.31 8.82
CA VAL A 40 7.14 -1.87 8.61
C VAL A 40 7.66 -1.26 9.91
N MET A 41 6.96 -0.29 10.51
CA MET A 41 7.41 0.35 11.74
C MET A 41 7.54 -0.65 12.90
N ALA A 42 6.55 -1.53 13.09
CA ALA A 42 6.55 -2.53 14.14
C ALA A 42 7.66 -3.58 13.96
N VAL A 43 7.83 -4.10 12.74
CA VAL A 43 8.87 -5.10 12.41
C VAL A 43 10.26 -4.49 12.52
N VAL A 44 10.48 -3.28 12.01
CA VAL A 44 11.78 -2.58 12.14
C VAL A 44 12.12 -2.37 13.61
N ALA A 45 11.19 -1.86 14.43
CA ALA A 45 11.41 -1.70 15.86
C ALA A 45 11.68 -3.04 16.57
N ALA A 46 10.93 -4.09 16.25
CA ALA A 46 11.14 -5.44 16.80
C ALA A 46 12.49 -6.05 16.40
N PHE A 47 12.91 -5.84 15.15
CA PHE A 47 14.18 -6.31 14.63
C PHE A 47 15.34 -5.65 15.37
N PHE A 48 15.37 -4.31 15.44
CA PHE A 48 16.38 -3.58 16.19
C PHE A 48 16.32 -3.86 17.69
N GLY A 49 15.13 -4.00 18.29
CA GLY A 49 14.96 -4.34 19.70
C GLY A 49 15.56 -5.70 20.05
N GLY A 50 15.25 -6.72 19.24
CA GLY A 50 15.84 -8.05 19.40
C GLY A 50 17.34 -8.08 19.14
N LEU A 51 17.83 -7.43 18.07
CA LEU A 51 19.26 -7.33 17.79
C LEU A 51 20.01 -6.66 18.96
N SER A 52 19.42 -5.62 19.55
CA SER A 52 19.98 -4.91 20.69
C SER A 52 20.08 -5.83 21.90
N LEU A 53 18.98 -6.50 22.26
CA LEU A 53 18.96 -7.45 23.37
C LEU A 53 19.94 -8.60 23.16
N GLY A 54 19.99 -9.17 21.95
CA GLY A 54 20.94 -10.21 21.57
C GLY A 54 22.39 -9.78 21.73
N SER A 55 22.73 -8.60 21.24
CA SER A 55 24.10 -8.08 21.33
C SER A 55 24.50 -7.70 22.75
N LEU A 56 23.58 -7.14 23.55
CA LEU A 56 23.82 -6.76 24.94
C LEU A 56 23.85 -7.96 25.90
N TRP A 57 23.03 -8.97 25.68
CA TRP A 57 22.89 -10.13 26.56
C TRP A 57 23.73 -11.31 26.07
N LEU A 58 23.35 -11.93 24.94
CA LEU A 58 24.08 -13.08 24.40
C LEU A 58 25.49 -12.69 23.95
N GLY A 59 25.68 -11.49 23.37
CA GLY A 59 27.00 -11.01 22.94
C GLY A 59 28.03 -10.99 24.07
N ARG A 60 27.64 -10.65 25.31
CA ARG A 60 28.54 -10.72 26.48
C ARG A 60 28.97 -12.16 26.77
N LEU A 61 28.04 -13.10 26.68
CA LEU A 61 28.32 -14.53 26.88
C LEU A 61 29.22 -15.08 25.77
N VAL A 62 29.01 -14.62 24.53
CA VAL A 62 29.82 -14.96 23.36
C VAL A 62 31.26 -14.49 23.52
N GLU A 63 31.45 -13.23 23.92
CA GLU A 63 32.78 -12.64 24.10
C GLU A 63 33.57 -13.34 25.23
N ALA A 64 32.89 -13.72 26.31
CA ALA A 64 33.45 -14.49 27.42
C ALA A 64 33.73 -15.97 27.07
N SER A 65 33.15 -16.48 25.98
CA SER A 65 33.25 -17.90 25.61
C SER A 65 34.57 -18.26 24.93
N ARG A 66 35.08 -19.46 25.26
CA ARG A 66 36.22 -20.09 24.56
C ARG A 66 35.82 -20.80 23.27
N ARG A 67 34.51 -20.91 22.98
CA ARG A 67 33.96 -21.64 21.84
C ARG A 67 33.04 -20.74 20.99
N PRO A 68 33.53 -19.61 20.44
CA PRO A 68 32.70 -18.66 19.68
C PRO A 68 32.09 -19.27 18.42
N LEU A 69 32.68 -20.33 17.85
CA LEU A 69 32.12 -21.05 16.72
C LEU A 69 30.78 -21.70 17.04
N ARG A 70 30.66 -22.31 18.23
CA ARG A 70 29.41 -22.95 18.67
C ARG A 70 28.32 -21.92 18.94
N TRP A 71 28.70 -20.74 19.40
CA TRP A 71 27.77 -19.63 19.56
C TRP A 71 27.25 -19.13 18.22
N TYR A 72 28.12 -18.89 17.24
CA TYR A 72 27.70 -18.50 15.90
C TYR A 72 26.75 -19.55 15.30
N ALA A 73 27.18 -20.83 15.26
CA ALA A 73 26.36 -21.91 14.72
C ALA A 73 25.03 -22.11 15.48
N GLY A 74 25.04 -21.99 16.81
CA GLY A 74 23.84 -22.08 17.63
C GLY A 74 22.86 -20.93 17.39
N CYS A 75 23.36 -19.70 17.19
CA CYS A 75 22.52 -18.55 16.84
C CYS A 75 21.89 -18.75 15.46
N GLU A 76 22.67 -19.12 14.45
CA GLU A 76 22.17 -19.41 13.09
C GLU A 76 21.12 -20.55 13.11
N ALA A 77 21.37 -21.61 13.87
CA ALA A 77 20.42 -22.70 14.03
C ALA A 77 19.11 -22.22 14.71
N LEU A 78 19.21 -21.41 15.77
CA LEU A 78 18.04 -20.84 16.44
C LEU A 78 17.24 -19.92 15.51
N VAL A 79 17.91 -19.10 14.69
CA VAL A 79 17.24 -18.27 13.67
C VAL A 79 16.47 -19.15 12.69
N GLY A 80 17.11 -20.16 12.11
CA GLY A 80 16.47 -21.06 11.15
C GLY A 80 15.31 -21.86 11.75
N LEU A 81 15.51 -22.44 12.94
CA LEU A 81 14.48 -23.22 13.64
C LEU A 81 13.29 -22.36 14.07
N TRP A 82 13.54 -21.16 14.59
CA TRP A 82 12.46 -20.24 14.94
C TRP A 82 11.75 -19.70 13.70
N GLY A 83 12.47 -19.42 12.62
CA GLY A 83 11.88 -19.09 11.32
C GLY A 83 10.94 -20.20 10.81
N ALA A 84 11.33 -21.47 10.97
CA ALA A 84 10.49 -22.62 10.66
C ALA A 84 9.26 -22.73 11.59
N ALA A 85 9.42 -22.44 12.88
CA ALA A 85 8.31 -22.39 13.82
C ALA A 85 7.31 -21.28 13.45
N LEU A 86 7.81 -20.10 13.08
CA LEU A 86 6.98 -18.97 12.65
C LEU A 86 6.22 -19.26 11.37
N LEU A 87 6.78 -20.02 10.41
CA LEU A 87 6.03 -20.46 9.23
C LEU A 87 4.72 -21.16 9.60
N ALA A 88 4.72 -21.99 10.65
CA ALA A 88 3.51 -22.68 11.12
C ALA A 88 2.66 -21.82 12.06
N ALA A 89 3.29 -21.01 12.92
CA ALA A 89 2.61 -20.26 13.98
C ALA A 89 2.02 -18.91 13.52
N MET A 90 2.52 -18.33 12.42
CA MET A 90 2.15 -16.97 11.98
C MET A 90 0.64 -16.77 11.81
N PRO A 91 -0.13 -17.68 11.17
CA PRO A 91 -1.57 -17.49 11.02
C PRO A 91 -2.32 -17.40 12.36
N ALA A 92 -1.97 -18.28 13.30
CA ALA A 92 -2.59 -18.32 14.63
C ALA A 92 -2.16 -17.11 15.49
N ALA A 93 -0.88 -16.76 15.47
CA ALA A 93 -0.36 -15.58 16.17
C ALA A 93 -1.00 -14.29 15.64
N GLY A 94 -1.14 -14.18 14.31
CA GLY A 94 -1.83 -13.07 13.67
C GLY A 94 -3.30 -12.96 14.07
N GLN A 95 -4.02 -14.09 14.11
CA GLN A 95 -5.41 -14.11 14.58
C GLN A 95 -5.53 -13.71 16.05
N ALA A 96 -4.62 -14.16 16.92
CA ALA A 96 -4.60 -13.77 18.32
C ALA A 96 -4.32 -12.26 18.49
N ALA A 97 -3.36 -11.70 17.74
CA ALA A 97 -3.08 -10.27 17.75
C ALA A 97 -4.29 -9.45 17.27
N LEU A 98 -4.97 -9.89 16.21
CA LEU A 98 -6.21 -9.27 15.75
C LEU A 98 -7.30 -9.28 16.82
N ALA A 99 -7.53 -10.44 17.46
CA ALA A 99 -8.52 -10.59 18.52
C ALA A 99 -8.22 -9.70 19.74
N LEU A 100 -6.94 -9.51 20.07
CA LEU A 100 -6.51 -8.60 21.14
C LEU A 100 -6.75 -7.13 20.80
N ILE A 101 -6.59 -6.73 19.53
CA ILE A 101 -6.87 -5.36 19.08
C ILE A 101 -8.39 -5.14 19.05
N GLY A 102 -9.14 -6.04 18.39
CA GLY A 102 -10.57 -5.91 18.18
C GLY A 102 -10.96 -4.93 17.06
N PRO A 103 -12.27 -4.72 16.84
CA PRO A 103 -12.76 -3.84 15.77
C PRO A 103 -12.46 -2.36 16.07
N ASP A 104 -12.84 -1.86 17.25
CA ASP A 104 -12.84 -0.44 17.63
C ASP A 104 -11.77 -0.09 18.69
N ALA A 105 -10.54 -0.55 18.47
CA ALA A 105 -9.42 -0.25 19.36
C ALA A 105 -9.11 1.25 19.44
N THR A 106 -8.79 1.74 20.63
CA THR A 106 -8.16 3.07 20.74
C THR A 106 -6.80 3.07 20.04
N PRO A 107 -6.35 4.21 19.46
CA PRO A 107 -5.04 4.27 18.79
C PRO A 107 -3.89 3.81 19.69
N ALA A 108 -3.89 4.21 20.95
CA ALA A 108 -2.85 3.81 21.92
C ALA A 108 -2.82 2.29 22.13
N TRP A 109 -3.97 1.64 22.26
CA TRP A 109 -4.05 0.18 22.40
C TRP A 109 -3.60 -0.52 21.12
N HIS A 110 -4.09 -0.07 19.96
CA HIS A 110 -3.70 -0.61 18.66
C HIS A 110 -2.19 -0.62 18.48
N TRP A 111 -1.53 0.53 18.66
CA TRP A 111 -0.07 0.63 18.52
C TRP A 111 0.67 -0.18 19.59
N SER A 112 0.17 -0.22 20.82
CA SER A 112 0.78 -1.04 21.88
C SER A 112 0.80 -2.53 21.53
N VAL A 113 -0.33 -3.07 21.03
CA VAL A 113 -0.40 -4.46 20.57
C VAL A 113 0.43 -4.66 19.31
N ALA A 114 0.39 -3.72 18.36
CA ALA A 114 1.16 -3.81 17.11
C ALA A 114 2.67 -3.95 17.36
N PHE A 115 3.25 -3.07 18.18
CA PHE A 115 4.66 -3.15 18.54
C PHE A 115 4.95 -4.33 19.50
N GLY A 116 4.12 -4.53 20.51
CA GLY A 116 4.33 -5.56 21.53
C GLY A 116 4.24 -6.99 21.01
N ALA A 117 3.17 -7.32 20.28
CA ALA A 117 2.98 -8.65 19.71
C ALA A 117 4.06 -8.96 18.67
N THR A 118 4.37 -8.00 17.80
CA THR A 118 5.45 -8.14 16.80
C THR A 118 6.81 -8.36 17.47
N LEU A 119 7.14 -7.58 18.51
CA LEU A 119 8.37 -7.75 19.27
C LEU A 119 8.47 -9.15 19.85
N LEU A 120 7.44 -9.62 20.57
CA LEU A 120 7.43 -10.93 21.21
C LEU A 120 7.53 -12.08 20.21
N LEU A 121 6.83 -11.98 19.09
CA LEU A 121 6.80 -13.03 18.07
C LEU A 121 8.17 -13.20 17.39
N LEU A 122 8.85 -12.08 17.09
CA LEU A 122 10.12 -12.09 16.39
C LEU A 122 11.32 -12.26 17.33
N LEU A 123 11.13 -12.06 18.65
CA LEU A 123 12.20 -11.94 19.65
C LEU A 123 13.25 -13.06 19.59
N PRO A 124 12.90 -14.36 19.56
CA PRO A 124 13.92 -15.41 19.63
C PRO A 124 14.89 -15.40 18.44
N ALA A 125 14.37 -15.20 17.22
CA ALA A 125 15.21 -15.08 16.03
C ALA A 125 16.03 -13.79 16.04
N THR A 126 15.42 -12.65 16.37
CA THR A 126 16.11 -11.34 16.32
C THR A 126 17.16 -11.20 17.43
N VAL A 127 16.93 -11.79 18.61
CA VAL A 127 17.95 -11.92 19.68
C VAL A 127 19.12 -12.79 19.22
N ALA A 128 18.86 -13.91 18.54
CA ALA A 128 19.93 -14.73 17.98
C ALA A 128 20.71 -13.96 16.90
N MET A 129 20.03 -13.26 15.99
CA MET A 129 20.65 -12.39 14.97
C MET A 129 21.54 -11.30 15.59
N GLY A 130 21.14 -10.72 16.73
CA GLY A 130 21.95 -9.74 17.45
C GLY A 130 23.31 -10.26 17.93
N ALA A 131 23.45 -11.57 18.10
CA ALA A 131 24.65 -12.22 18.60
C ALA A 131 25.55 -12.81 17.50
N THR A 132 25.07 -12.96 16.26
CA THR A 132 25.83 -13.59 15.17
C THR A 132 27.10 -12.79 14.83
N LEU A 133 26.98 -11.47 14.65
CA LEU A 133 28.12 -10.62 14.32
C LEU A 133 29.15 -10.55 15.46
N PRO A 134 28.78 -10.33 16.75
CA PRO A 134 29.72 -10.48 17.87
C PRO A 134 30.44 -11.84 17.89
N ALA A 135 29.75 -12.95 17.60
CA ALA A 135 30.36 -14.27 17.55
C ALA A 135 31.39 -14.41 16.42
N MET A 136 31.09 -13.88 15.23
CA MET A 136 32.00 -13.87 14.09
C MET A 136 33.22 -12.97 14.34
N VAL A 137 33.03 -11.82 14.99
CA VAL A 137 34.13 -10.94 15.40
C VAL A 137 35.04 -11.66 16.42
N ARG A 138 34.45 -12.37 17.38
CA ARG A 138 35.19 -13.13 18.41
C ARG A 138 36.01 -14.29 17.84
N LEU A 139 35.52 -14.92 16.77
CA LEU A 139 36.23 -15.98 16.03
C LEU A 139 37.55 -15.53 15.41
N GLY A 140 37.69 -14.23 15.16
CA GLY A 140 38.88 -13.62 14.57
C GLY A 140 39.02 -13.89 13.07
N GLY A 141 39.98 -13.20 12.44
CA GLY A 141 40.36 -13.43 11.04
C GLY A 141 39.92 -12.35 10.06
N ALA A 142 38.79 -11.67 10.29
CA ALA A 142 38.35 -10.52 9.51
C ALA A 142 37.99 -9.33 10.43
N GLY A 143 38.24 -8.10 9.96
CA GLY A 143 37.92 -6.90 10.74
C GLY A 143 36.40 -6.65 10.83
N VAL A 144 35.96 -6.00 11.91
CA VAL A 144 34.55 -5.66 12.18
C VAL A 144 33.88 -5.00 10.97
N ALA A 145 34.52 -3.97 10.40
CA ALA A 145 34.00 -3.24 9.25
C ALA A 145 33.79 -4.14 8.02
N SER A 146 34.65 -5.14 7.81
CA SER A 146 34.52 -6.06 6.68
C SER A 146 33.41 -7.09 6.87
N LEU A 147 33.23 -7.62 8.08
CA LEU A 147 32.16 -8.57 8.38
C LEU A 147 30.80 -7.87 8.37
N TYR A 148 30.72 -6.65 8.92
CA TYR A 148 29.54 -5.80 8.85
C TYR A 148 29.16 -5.48 7.40
N ALA A 149 30.12 -5.03 6.58
CA ALA A 149 29.86 -4.75 5.17
C ALA A 149 29.39 -6.00 4.39
N ALA A 150 29.98 -7.18 4.64
CA ALA A 150 29.56 -8.41 3.98
C ALA A 150 28.13 -8.83 4.37
N ASN A 151 27.81 -8.77 5.67
CA ASN A 151 26.45 -9.03 6.17
C ASN A 151 25.44 -8.06 5.56
N THR A 152 25.74 -6.76 5.56
CA THR A 152 24.82 -5.73 5.05
C THR A 152 24.67 -5.78 3.53
N LEU A 153 25.71 -6.15 2.76
CA LEU A 153 25.56 -6.39 1.32
C LEU A 153 24.73 -7.65 1.02
N GLY A 154 24.91 -8.71 1.81
CA GLY A 154 24.04 -9.89 1.75
C GLY A 154 22.58 -9.54 2.03
N ALA A 155 22.35 -8.69 3.03
CA ALA A 155 21.05 -8.12 3.37
C ALA A 155 20.43 -7.32 2.22
N VAL A 156 21.18 -6.47 1.53
CA VAL A 156 20.73 -5.77 0.31
C VAL A 156 20.27 -6.77 -0.76
N ALA A 157 21.07 -7.82 -1.01
CA ALA A 157 20.69 -8.87 -1.95
C ALA A 157 19.43 -9.62 -1.49
N GLY A 158 19.27 -9.85 -0.18
CA GLY A 158 18.09 -10.45 0.43
C GLY A 158 16.83 -9.63 0.21
N VAL A 159 16.88 -8.31 0.46
CA VAL A 159 15.76 -7.39 0.21
C VAL A 159 15.36 -7.43 -1.27
N LEU A 160 16.31 -7.24 -2.18
CA LEU A 160 16.05 -7.17 -3.61
C LEU A 160 15.55 -8.51 -4.16
N ALA A 161 16.21 -9.62 -3.84
CA ALA A 161 15.77 -10.94 -4.30
C ALA A 161 14.38 -11.29 -3.75
N THR A 162 14.11 -10.99 -2.48
CA THR A 162 12.83 -11.32 -1.86
C THR A 162 11.68 -10.52 -2.47
N ALA A 163 11.86 -9.21 -2.68
CA ALA A 163 10.83 -8.35 -3.24
C ALA A 163 10.64 -8.53 -4.75
N PHE A 164 11.70 -8.70 -5.53
CA PHE A 164 11.60 -8.73 -7.00
C PHE A 164 11.47 -10.13 -7.60
N TRP A 165 11.79 -11.18 -6.84
CA TRP A 165 11.84 -12.54 -7.38
C TRP A 165 11.17 -13.58 -6.48
N LEU A 166 11.60 -13.74 -5.24
CA LEU A 166 11.16 -14.86 -4.41
C LEU A 166 9.67 -14.78 -4.04
N ILE A 167 9.19 -13.66 -3.50
CA ILE A 167 7.76 -13.54 -3.14
C ILE A 167 6.86 -13.56 -4.39
N PRO A 168 7.14 -12.77 -5.46
CA PRO A 168 6.34 -12.81 -6.68
C PRO A 168 6.16 -14.21 -7.26
N ASP A 169 7.23 -15.02 -7.31
CA ASP A 169 7.18 -16.32 -7.98
C ASP A 169 6.85 -17.48 -7.05
N TRP A 170 7.42 -17.49 -5.84
CA TRP A 170 7.33 -18.63 -4.91
C TRP A 170 6.29 -18.43 -3.80
N GLY A 171 5.94 -17.19 -3.47
CA GLY A 171 5.11 -16.83 -2.31
C GLY A 171 5.91 -16.69 -1.01
N LEU A 172 5.24 -16.20 0.03
CA LEU A 172 5.84 -15.85 1.33
C LEU A 172 6.43 -17.07 2.03
N SER A 173 5.71 -18.19 2.11
CA SER A 173 6.12 -19.37 2.87
C SER A 173 7.37 -20.02 2.28
N ARG A 174 7.45 -20.14 0.96
CA ARG A 174 8.63 -20.71 0.28
C ARG A 174 9.84 -19.77 0.35
N SER A 175 9.61 -18.46 0.28
CA SER A 175 10.67 -17.45 0.46
C SER A 175 11.27 -17.51 1.87
N ALA A 176 10.42 -17.60 2.90
CA ALA A 176 10.89 -17.83 4.27
C ALA A 176 11.55 -19.21 4.44
N GLY A 177 11.07 -20.25 3.75
CA GLY A 177 11.71 -21.57 3.72
C GLY A 177 13.14 -21.55 3.17
N LEU A 178 13.42 -20.72 2.13
CA LEU A 178 14.78 -20.49 1.65
C LEU A 178 15.65 -19.83 2.73
N CYS A 179 15.12 -18.83 3.44
CA CYS A 179 15.82 -18.18 4.54
C CYS A 179 16.16 -19.19 5.65
N VAL A 180 15.22 -20.09 6.00
CA VAL A 180 15.45 -21.18 6.95
C VAL A 180 16.62 -22.07 6.49
N ALA A 181 16.58 -22.50 5.24
CA ALA A 181 17.63 -23.35 4.67
C ALA A 181 19.01 -22.66 4.68
N LEU A 182 19.05 -21.36 4.38
CA LEU A 182 20.29 -20.57 4.42
C LEU A 182 20.86 -20.47 5.84
N ASN A 183 20.05 -20.15 6.86
CA ASN A 183 20.53 -20.08 8.24
C ASN A 183 20.98 -21.44 8.79
N LEU A 184 20.22 -22.51 8.54
CA LEU A 184 20.64 -23.87 8.93
C LEU A 184 21.91 -24.30 8.19
N GLY A 185 22.02 -23.95 6.91
CA GLY A 185 23.24 -24.12 6.11
C GLY A 185 24.43 -23.37 6.71
N CYS A 186 24.26 -22.11 7.12
CA CYS A 186 25.29 -21.34 7.81
C CYS A 186 25.73 -22.01 9.11
N ALA A 187 24.79 -22.50 9.92
CA ALA A 187 25.07 -23.21 11.16
C ALA A 187 25.92 -24.48 10.93
N MET A 188 25.57 -25.28 9.92
CA MET A 188 26.28 -26.51 9.57
C MET A 188 27.67 -26.23 8.96
N LEU A 189 27.73 -25.34 7.96
CA LEU A 189 28.95 -25.05 7.22
C LEU A 189 29.99 -24.33 8.08
N ALA A 190 29.57 -23.52 9.06
CA ALA A 190 30.48 -22.84 9.98
C ALA A 190 31.49 -23.80 10.62
N GLY A 191 31.04 -24.96 11.09
CA GLY A 191 31.87 -25.99 11.71
C GLY A 191 32.92 -26.60 10.76
N LEU A 192 32.64 -26.59 9.46
CA LEU A 192 33.48 -27.20 8.42
C LEU A 192 34.50 -26.23 7.85
N VAL A 193 34.11 -24.97 7.65
CA VAL A 193 34.92 -23.98 6.90
C VAL A 193 35.60 -22.95 7.78
N LEU A 194 35.11 -22.71 9.01
CA LEU A 194 35.71 -21.76 9.93
C LEU A 194 36.64 -22.48 10.91
N ARG A 195 37.80 -21.87 11.16
CA ARG A 195 38.72 -22.29 12.20
C ARG A 195 38.77 -21.21 13.27
N ALA A 196 38.54 -21.60 14.53
CA ALA A 196 38.62 -20.67 15.63
C ALA A 196 40.06 -20.15 15.78
N ARG A 197 40.24 -18.83 15.61
CA ARG A 197 41.45 -18.11 15.96
C ARG A 197 41.05 -17.06 16.99
N PRO A 198 40.85 -17.46 18.26
CA PRO A 198 40.23 -16.59 19.26
C PRO A 198 40.94 -15.24 19.26
N ALA A 199 40.19 -14.19 18.96
CA ALA A 199 40.70 -12.82 19.03
C ALA A 199 41.28 -12.55 20.44
N ALA A 200 42.25 -11.65 20.57
CA ALA A 200 42.75 -11.27 21.88
C ALA A 200 41.58 -10.82 22.80
N PRO A 201 41.55 -11.22 24.08
CA PRO A 201 40.52 -10.75 25.00
C PRO A 201 40.51 -9.22 25.02
N ALA A 202 39.31 -8.63 24.98
CA ALA A 202 39.15 -7.19 25.09
C ALA A 202 39.73 -6.70 26.43
N ALA A 203 40.38 -5.54 26.41
CA ALA A 203 40.92 -4.90 27.61
C ALA A 203 39.81 -4.67 28.65
N ALA A 204 40.19 -4.64 29.94
CA ALA A 204 39.26 -4.39 31.03
C ALA A 204 38.49 -3.06 30.82
N PRO A 205 37.20 -3.00 31.18
CA PRO A 205 36.34 -1.86 30.85
C PRO A 205 36.82 -0.57 31.54
N GLY A 206 37.02 0.49 30.76
CA GLY A 206 37.13 1.84 31.28
C GLY A 206 35.75 2.45 31.58
N PRO A 207 35.61 3.36 32.57
CA PRO A 207 34.32 3.89 33.02
C PRO A 207 33.66 4.95 32.09
N SER A 208 34.08 5.07 30.82
CA SER A 208 33.61 6.16 29.95
C SER A 208 32.27 5.84 29.29
N ALA A 209 31.20 6.53 29.69
CA ALA A 209 29.87 6.42 29.08
C ALA A 209 29.75 7.16 27.73
N ARG A 210 30.71 8.04 27.39
CA ARG A 210 30.60 8.96 26.25
C ARG A 210 30.51 8.24 24.89
N PRO A 211 31.36 7.24 24.55
CA PRO A 211 31.22 6.53 23.27
C PRO A 211 29.88 5.80 23.12
N LEU A 212 29.34 5.27 24.23
CA LEU A 212 28.04 4.59 24.24
C LEU A 212 26.89 5.56 23.97
N ALA A 213 26.91 6.75 24.60
CA ALA A 213 25.90 7.78 24.33
C ALA A 213 25.93 8.24 22.86
N LEU A 214 27.13 8.45 22.30
CA LEU A 214 27.27 8.81 20.88
C LEU A 214 26.74 7.71 19.96
N LEU A 215 27.01 6.44 20.27
CA LEU A 215 26.51 5.29 19.53
C LEU A 215 24.98 5.18 19.61
N ALA A 216 24.39 5.33 20.80
CA ALA A 216 22.94 5.33 20.98
C ALA A 216 22.29 6.41 20.12
N THR A 217 22.76 7.65 20.24
CA THR A 217 22.20 8.77 19.50
C THR A 217 22.43 8.64 18.00
N SER A 218 23.59 8.15 17.54
CA SER A 218 23.82 7.95 16.11
C SER A 218 22.90 6.87 15.50
N GLY A 219 22.55 5.84 16.28
CA GLY A 219 21.60 4.80 15.86
C GLY A 219 20.17 5.34 15.78
N LEU A 220 19.75 6.11 16.79
CA LEU A 220 18.45 6.79 16.80
C LEU A 220 18.30 7.72 15.59
N LEU A 221 19.27 8.62 15.40
CA LEU A 221 19.22 9.62 14.32
C LEU A 221 19.32 8.98 12.93
N GLY A 222 20.10 7.90 12.79
CA GLY A 222 20.27 7.21 11.50
C GLY A 222 18.99 6.56 10.99
N ILE A 223 18.28 5.84 11.87
CA ILE A 223 16.97 5.22 11.53
C ILE A 223 15.85 6.26 11.51
N ALA A 224 15.92 7.32 12.33
CA ALA A 224 14.97 8.43 12.25
C ALA A 224 14.98 9.10 10.87
N TYR A 225 16.18 9.31 10.30
CA TYR A 225 16.31 9.82 8.94
C TYR A 225 15.67 8.89 7.91
N GLU A 226 15.90 7.58 8.02
CA GLU A 226 15.31 6.57 7.13
C GLU A 226 13.78 6.64 7.16
N VAL A 227 13.18 6.54 8.35
CA VAL A 227 11.73 6.54 8.55
C VAL A 227 11.09 7.81 7.98
N LEU A 228 11.68 8.98 8.24
CA LEU A 228 11.14 10.26 7.79
C LEU A 228 11.31 10.46 6.28
N ALA A 229 12.49 10.12 5.73
CA ALA A 229 12.75 10.29 4.30
C ALA A 229 11.92 9.32 3.45
N VAL A 230 11.73 8.07 3.90
CA VAL A 230 10.80 7.11 3.27
C VAL A 230 9.38 7.68 3.25
N ARG A 231 8.91 8.25 4.37
CA ARG A 231 7.59 8.87 4.45
C ARG A 231 7.42 10.05 3.48
N VAL A 232 8.43 10.91 3.36
CA VAL A 232 8.39 12.02 2.40
C VAL A 232 8.41 11.49 0.96
N LEU A 233 9.25 10.50 0.66
CA LEU A 233 9.31 9.89 -0.67
C LEU A 233 8.03 9.13 -1.04
N SER A 234 7.26 8.61 -0.09
CA SER A 234 5.96 7.96 -0.38
C SER A 234 4.91 8.91 -0.97
N GLN A 235 5.04 10.23 -0.77
CA GLN A 235 4.18 11.23 -1.40
C GLN A 235 4.58 11.52 -2.87
N VAL A 236 5.82 11.16 -3.24
CA VAL A 236 6.42 11.45 -4.56
C VAL A 236 6.50 10.19 -5.42
N ALA A 237 6.94 9.07 -4.85
CA ALA A 237 6.98 7.75 -5.47
C ALA A 237 5.59 7.12 -5.54
N GLU A 238 5.46 5.95 -6.16
CA GLU A 238 4.14 5.27 -6.28
C GLU A 238 3.76 4.42 -5.04
N ASP A 239 4.53 4.48 -3.96
CA ASP A 239 4.20 3.80 -2.69
C ASP A 239 3.83 2.31 -2.86
N THR A 240 4.69 1.58 -3.56
CA THR A 240 4.51 0.16 -3.86
C THR A 240 5.47 -0.71 -3.05
N VAL A 241 5.23 -2.02 -3.03
CA VAL A 241 6.15 -3.01 -2.44
C VAL A 241 7.57 -2.93 -3.01
N TYR A 242 7.72 -2.50 -4.27
CA TYR A 242 9.01 -2.30 -4.91
C TYR A 242 9.70 -1.02 -4.44
N THR A 243 8.94 0.07 -4.29
CA THR A 243 9.43 1.35 -3.78
C THR A 243 10.10 1.15 -2.42
N PHE A 244 9.39 0.51 -1.47
CA PHE A 244 9.95 0.24 -0.14
C PHE A 244 11.24 -0.59 -0.19
N ALA A 245 11.24 -1.68 -0.97
CA ALA A 245 12.41 -2.54 -1.13
C ALA A 245 13.62 -1.79 -1.71
N LEU A 246 13.41 -0.90 -2.69
CA LEU A 246 14.46 -0.07 -3.28
C LEU A 246 15.02 0.94 -2.28
N LEU A 247 14.16 1.66 -1.55
CA LEU A 247 14.61 2.64 -0.55
C LEU A 247 15.46 1.96 0.54
N LEU A 248 15.00 0.83 1.06
CA LEU A 248 15.73 0.04 2.06
C LEU A 248 17.05 -0.51 1.51
N ALA A 249 17.05 -1.04 0.29
CA ALA A 249 18.26 -1.56 -0.36
C ALA A 249 19.32 -0.47 -0.56
N VAL A 250 18.92 0.74 -0.98
CA VAL A 250 19.84 1.87 -1.12
C VAL A 250 20.37 2.32 0.25
N TYR A 251 19.51 2.39 1.26
CA TYR A 251 19.91 2.78 2.62
C TYR A 251 20.95 1.81 3.21
N LEU A 252 20.68 0.51 3.12
CA LEU A 252 21.59 -0.54 3.58
C LEU A 252 22.87 -0.58 2.73
N GLY A 253 22.75 -0.41 1.42
CA GLY A 253 23.87 -0.37 0.48
C GLY A 253 24.84 0.75 0.83
N GLY A 254 24.35 1.98 0.98
CA GLY A 254 25.19 3.11 1.37
C GLY A 254 25.85 2.91 2.73
N SER A 255 25.14 2.37 3.73
CA SER A 255 25.74 2.02 5.03
C SER A 255 26.84 0.96 4.92
N ALA A 256 26.64 -0.07 4.08
CA ALA A 256 27.64 -1.11 3.84
C ALA A 256 28.89 -0.56 3.13
N PHE A 257 28.69 0.24 2.08
CA PHE A 257 29.77 0.89 1.34
C PHE A 257 30.52 1.89 2.23
N GLY A 258 29.82 2.58 3.14
CA GLY A 258 30.42 3.50 4.11
C GLY A 258 31.36 2.79 5.08
N ALA A 259 30.93 1.64 5.60
CA ALA A 259 31.76 0.78 6.44
C ALA A 259 32.97 0.20 5.68
N ALA A 260 32.78 -0.22 4.43
CA ALA A 260 33.87 -0.70 3.57
C ALA A 260 34.88 0.42 3.23
N ALA A 261 34.40 1.62 2.95
CA ALA A 261 35.20 2.81 2.69
C ALA A 261 36.04 3.19 3.93
N TYR A 262 35.44 3.17 5.12
CA TYR A 262 36.14 3.40 6.39
C TYR A 262 37.33 2.45 6.60
N ALA A 263 37.17 1.17 6.23
CA ALA A 263 38.24 0.19 6.33
C ALA A 263 39.43 0.51 5.41
N ARG A 264 39.17 1.10 4.23
CA ARG A 264 40.17 1.36 3.19
C ARG A 264 40.82 2.74 3.29
N TRP A 265 40.08 3.76 3.72
CA TRP A 265 40.53 5.15 3.64
C TRP A 265 40.70 5.79 5.03
N PRO A 266 41.95 6.00 5.49
CA PRO A 266 42.24 6.59 6.80
C PRO A 266 41.65 7.99 7.00
N ALA A 267 41.42 8.74 5.93
CA ALA A 267 40.80 10.08 5.99
C ALA A 267 39.38 10.07 6.58
N LEU A 268 38.70 8.91 6.59
CA LEU A 268 37.39 8.71 7.22
C LEU A 268 37.48 8.40 8.72
N ARG A 269 38.68 8.42 9.34
CA ARG A 269 38.87 8.16 10.78
C ARG A 269 38.87 9.44 11.63
N ASP A 270 38.32 10.53 11.10
CA ASP A 270 38.16 11.83 11.75
C ASP A 270 36.68 12.08 12.07
N ARG A 271 36.28 11.82 13.32
CA ARG A 271 34.88 11.96 13.77
C ARG A 271 34.32 13.39 13.56
N PRO A 272 34.97 14.48 14.00
CA PRO A 272 34.47 15.84 13.73
C PRO A 272 34.27 16.15 12.25
N ARG A 273 35.15 15.66 11.37
CA ARG A 273 34.96 15.81 9.91
C ARG A 273 33.77 14.99 9.42
N LEU A 274 33.66 13.73 9.83
CA LEU A 274 32.53 12.86 9.47
C LEU A 274 31.18 13.45 9.88
N LEU A 275 31.05 13.95 11.11
CA LEU A 275 29.80 14.52 11.60
C LEU A 275 29.37 15.77 10.81
N ARG A 276 30.34 16.62 10.41
CA ARG A 276 30.05 17.78 9.54
C ARG A 276 29.60 17.35 8.15
N LEU A 277 30.31 16.40 7.54
CA LEU A 277 29.94 15.86 6.23
C LEU A 277 28.57 15.19 6.27
N LEU A 278 28.27 14.46 7.35
CA LEU A 278 26.98 13.82 7.55
C LEU A 278 25.86 14.87 7.68
N ALA A 279 26.02 15.87 8.54
CA ALA A 279 25.03 16.95 8.66
C ALA A 279 24.81 17.69 7.33
N ALA A 280 25.89 18.00 6.59
CA ALA A 280 25.79 18.61 5.27
C ALA A 280 25.08 17.71 4.25
N SER A 281 25.38 16.40 4.26
CA SER A 281 24.72 15.43 3.38
C SER A 281 23.23 15.25 3.69
N LEU A 282 22.84 15.33 4.97
CA LEU A 282 21.43 15.29 5.38
C LEU A 282 20.68 16.53 4.89
N LEU A 283 21.29 17.71 5.02
CA LEU A 283 20.74 18.96 4.49
C LEU A 283 20.61 18.92 2.95
N LEU A 284 21.60 18.33 2.27
CA LEU A 284 21.52 18.08 0.83
C LEU A 284 20.38 17.11 0.50
N GLY A 285 20.27 15.99 1.23
CA GLY A 285 19.17 15.04 1.06
C GLY A 285 17.80 15.69 1.29
N MET A 286 17.67 16.59 2.26
CA MET A 286 16.46 17.39 2.47
C MET A 286 16.18 18.34 1.29
N ALA A 287 17.20 18.99 0.72
CA ALA A 287 17.04 19.82 -0.46
C ALA A 287 16.61 18.99 -1.69
N VAL A 288 17.16 17.78 -1.84
CA VAL A 288 16.72 16.83 -2.88
C VAL A 288 15.26 16.41 -2.65
N LEU A 289 14.87 16.12 -1.41
CA LEU A 289 13.48 15.79 -1.07
C LEU A 289 12.52 16.90 -1.48
N TRP A 290 12.88 18.17 -1.25
CA TRP A 290 12.07 19.31 -1.71
C TRP A 290 11.92 19.32 -3.23
N GLY A 291 13.00 19.10 -3.98
CA GLY A 291 12.97 19.01 -5.44
C GLY A 291 12.53 17.65 -6.00
N ALA A 292 12.09 16.70 -5.17
CA ALA A 292 11.95 15.30 -5.58
C ALA A 292 10.87 15.10 -6.64
N GLU A 293 9.72 15.77 -6.54
CA GLU A 293 8.66 15.68 -7.54
C GLU A 293 9.12 16.26 -8.88
N ALA A 294 9.74 17.44 -8.88
CA ALA A 294 10.28 18.05 -10.10
C ALA A 294 11.40 17.19 -10.73
N LEU A 295 12.27 16.60 -9.91
CA LEU A 295 13.31 15.69 -10.36
C LEU A 295 12.72 14.40 -10.94
N LYS A 296 11.69 13.82 -10.29
CA LYS A 296 10.95 12.66 -10.79
C LYS A 296 10.38 12.95 -12.17
N GLN A 297 9.64 14.05 -12.31
CA GLN A 297 9.00 14.44 -13.58
C GLN A 297 10.03 14.69 -14.68
N ALA A 298 11.14 15.38 -14.36
CA ALA A 298 12.22 15.61 -15.31
C ALA A 298 12.86 14.30 -15.78
N LEU A 299 13.14 13.36 -14.87
CA LEU A 299 13.73 12.07 -15.22
C LEU A 299 12.75 11.17 -16.00
N GLN A 300 11.47 11.19 -15.64
CA GLN A 300 10.42 10.43 -16.35
C GLN A 300 10.24 10.93 -17.79
N GLY A 301 10.36 12.23 -18.05
CA GLY A 301 10.29 12.79 -19.40
C GLY A 301 11.44 12.35 -20.32
N LEU A 302 12.53 11.81 -19.77
CA LEU A 302 13.71 11.37 -20.53
C LEU A 302 13.72 9.86 -20.84
N LEU A 303 12.84 9.08 -20.20
CA LEU A 303 12.85 7.63 -20.26
C LEU A 303 11.54 7.10 -20.87
N PRO A 304 11.56 5.92 -21.52
CA PRO A 304 10.33 5.31 -22.02
C PRO A 304 9.41 4.94 -20.86
N ALA A 305 8.09 5.05 -21.04
CA ALA A 305 7.08 4.70 -20.05
C ALA A 305 7.00 3.18 -19.85
N THR A 306 7.93 2.62 -19.08
CA THR A 306 7.98 1.20 -18.72
C THR A 306 8.13 1.05 -17.21
N LEU A 307 7.73 -0.11 -16.67
CA LEU A 307 7.94 -0.45 -15.26
C LEU A 307 9.43 -0.30 -14.86
N ALA A 308 10.35 -0.80 -15.69
CA ALA A 308 11.78 -0.74 -15.40
C ALA A 308 12.29 0.70 -15.34
N SER A 309 11.84 1.58 -16.24
CA SER A 309 12.18 3.00 -16.22
C SER A 309 11.67 3.67 -14.95
N ALA A 310 10.41 3.42 -14.57
CA ALA A 310 9.81 4.05 -13.40
C ALA A 310 10.51 3.63 -12.10
N LEU A 311 10.79 2.33 -11.95
CA LEU A 311 11.59 1.81 -10.84
C LEU A 311 13.03 2.36 -10.86
N GLY A 312 13.60 2.55 -12.05
CA GLY A 312 14.90 3.20 -12.23
C GLY A 312 14.90 4.65 -11.72
N VAL A 313 13.86 5.42 -12.01
CA VAL A 313 13.69 6.79 -11.48
C VAL A 313 13.56 6.77 -9.96
N GLU A 314 12.74 5.87 -9.39
CA GLU A 314 12.64 5.73 -7.94
C GLU A 314 13.99 5.36 -7.29
N ALA A 315 14.75 4.45 -7.90
CA ALA A 315 16.09 4.10 -7.43
C ALA A 315 17.07 5.29 -7.50
N LEU A 316 16.98 6.13 -8.54
CA LEU A 316 17.79 7.34 -8.66
C LEU A 316 17.43 8.39 -7.60
N LEU A 317 16.13 8.59 -7.35
CA LEU A 317 15.66 9.45 -6.26
C LEU A 317 16.15 8.94 -4.89
N ALA A 318 16.03 7.63 -4.67
CA ALA A 318 16.53 6.97 -3.47
C ALA A 318 18.03 7.19 -3.29
N LEU A 319 18.82 7.02 -4.36
CA LEU A 319 20.27 7.26 -4.34
C LEU A 319 20.58 8.73 -4.03
N ALA A 320 19.87 9.67 -4.67
CA ALA A 320 20.08 11.10 -4.46
C ALA A 320 19.80 11.55 -3.01
N VAL A 321 18.79 10.94 -2.37
CA VAL A 321 18.43 11.23 -0.97
C VAL A 321 19.34 10.49 0.01
N PHE A 322 19.53 9.17 -0.17
CA PHE A 322 20.11 8.32 0.86
C PHE A 322 21.61 8.06 0.73
N LEU A 323 22.19 8.06 -0.48
CA LEU A 323 23.54 7.51 -0.68
C LEU A 323 24.60 8.22 0.18
N LEU A 324 24.68 9.55 0.11
CA LEU A 324 25.70 10.31 0.86
C LEU A 324 25.49 10.25 2.38
N PRO A 325 24.27 10.48 2.92
CA PRO A 325 24.03 10.31 4.35
C PRO A 325 24.39 8.91 4.87
N THR A 326 23.96 7.86 4.17
CA THR A 326 24.13 6.48 4.65
C THR A 326 25.57 5.99 4.55
N LEU A 327 26.32 6.42 3.52
CA LEU A 327 27.79 6.27 3.50
C LEU A 327 28.44 6.87 4.75
N GLY A 328 28.03 8.09 5.13
CA GLY A 328 28.48 8.77 6.33
C GLY A 328 28.10 8.03 7.62
N MET A 329 26.87 7.52 7.70
CA MET A 329 26.38 6.75 8.86
C MET A 329 27.15 5.45 9.05
N GLY A 330 27.40 4.69 7.98
CA GLY A 330 28.19 3.46 8.02
C GLY A 330 29.64 3.70 8.46
N ALA A 331 30.27 4.77 7.96
CA ALA A 331 31.62 5.16 8.38
C ALA A 331 31.65 5.63 9.85
N LEU A 332 30.66 6.44 10.27
CA LEU A 332 30.54 6.94 11.64
C LEU A 332 30.35 5.80 12.64
N PHE A 333 29.52 4.80 12.34
CA PHE A 333 29.33 3.63 13.19
C PHE A 333 30.65 2.89 13.43
N CYS A 334 31.44 2.65 12.37
CA CYS A 334 32.74 2.01 12.49
C CYS A 334 33.73 2.85 13.31
N GLN A 335 33.76 4.16 13.10
CA GLN A 335 34.61 5.08 13.87
C GLN A 335 34.25 5.08 15.36
N LEU A 336 32.96 5.21 15.70
CA LEU A 336 32.50 5.19 17.09
C LEU A 336 32.72 3.82 17.76
N SER A 337 32.59 2.73 17.00
CA SER A 337 32.92 1.39 17.47
C SER A 337 34.42 1.23 17.76
N ALA A 338 35.29 1.82 16.93
CA ALA A 338 36.73 1.85 17.16
C ALA A 338 37.10 2.68 18.40
N GLU A 339 36.45 3.84 18.60
CA GLU A 339 36.60 4.66 19.81
C GLU A 339 36.13 3.92 21.07
N ALA A 340 35.01 3.19 20.97
CA ALA A 340 34.51 2.35 22.06
C ALA A 340 35.50 1.23 22.40
N ALA A 341 36.04 0.54 21.39
CA ALA A 341 37.06 -0.48 21.58
C ALA A 341 38.34 0.09 22.23
N ALA A 342 38.78 1.28 21.81
CA ALA A 342 39.91 1.98 22.42
C ALA A 342 39.66 2.37 23.89
N ALA A 343 38.39 2.56 24.28
CA ALA A 343 37.97 2.80 25.66
C ALA A 343 37.74 1.51 26.48
N GLY A 344 38.09 0.33 25.95
CA GLY A 344 37.87 -0.96 26.60
C GLY A 344 36.41 -1.41 26.62
N ILE A 345 35.55 -0.80 25.80
CA ILE A 345 34.15 -1.19 25.69
C ILE A 345 34.05 -2.35 24.68
N PRO A 346 33.45 -3.49 25.05
CA PRO A 346 33.31 -4.61 24.14
C PRO A 346 32.41 -4.29 22.94
N PHE A 347 32.68 -4.95 21.81
CA PHE A 347 31.96 -4.68 20.56
C PHE A 347 30.48 -4.99 20.69
N SER A 348 30.11 -6.05 21.41
CA SER A 348 28.70 -6.40 21.62
C SER A 348 27.94 -5.30 22.39
N ARG A 349 28.60 -4.63 23.34
CA ARG A 349 27.99 -3.49 24.04
C ARG A 349 27.84 -2.27 23.14
N ALA A 350 28.86 -1.98 22.32
CA ALA A 350 28.83 -0.87 21.36
C ALA A 350 27.71 -1.05 20.32
N LEU A 351 27.64 -2.23 19.69
CA LEU A 351 26.59 -2.59 18.74
C LEU A 351 25.22 -2.53 19.41
N GLY A 352 25.04 -3.22 20.54
CA GLY A 352 23.75 -3.30 21.23
C GLY A 352 23.16 -1.95 21.64
N VAL A 353 23.99 -1.01 22.12
CA VAL A 353 23.53 0.34 22.49
C VAL A 353 23.18 1.19 21.26
N ASN A 354 23.94 1.07 20.16
CA ASN A 354 23.61 1.73 18.89
C ASN A 354 22.25 1.23 18.36
N THR A 355 22.07 -0.09 18.34
CA THR A 355 20.84 -0.76 17.91
C THR A 355 19.66 -0.41 18.82
N LEU A 356 19.88 -0.19 20.13
CA LEU A 356 18.82 0.28 21.04
C LEU A 356 18.32 1.67 20.66
N GLY A 357 19.22 2.58 20.29
CA GLY A 357 18.84 3.89 19.77
C GLY A 357 18.01 3.77 18.49
N ALA A 358 18.44 2.92 17.56
CA ALA A 358 17.71 2.62 16.33
C ALA A 358 16.29 2.07 16.57
N MET A 359 16.11 1.19 17.56
CA MET A 359 14.78 0.65 17.94
C MET A 359 13.78 1.75 18.32
N LEU A 360 14.23 2.81 18.98
CA LEU A 360 13.37 3.90 19.45
C LEU A 360 12.94 4.85 18.31
N ALA A 361 13.59 4.79 17.15
CA ALA A 361 13.34 5.75 16.07
C ALA A 361 11.94 5.63 15.44
N PRO A 362 11.41 4.45 15.03
CA PRO A 362 10.08 4.36 14.45
C PRO A 362 8.94 4.89 15.35
N PRO A 363 8.81 4.50 16.64
CA PRO A 363 7.74 5.03 17.48
C PRO A 363 7.93 6.52 17.79
N LEU A 364 9.16 6.99 18.01
CA LEU A 364 9.41 8.39 18.33
C LEU A 364 9.22 9.30 17.11
N PHE A 365 9.91 9.02 16.00
CA PHE A 365 9.91 9.91 14.83
C PHE A 365 8.78 9.63 13.86
N GLY A 366 8.37 8.37 13.67
CA GLY A 366 7.30 8.00 12.74
C GLY A 366 5.89 8.21 13.32
N VAL A 367 5.66 7.78 14.57
CA VAL A 367 4.33 7.83 15.20
C VAL A 367 4.08 9.12 15.97
N VAL A 368 5.09 9.66 16.67
CA VAL A 368 4.91 10.86 17.52
C VAL A 368 5.31 12.15 16.82
N LEU A 369 6.59 12.30 16.41
CA LEU A 369 7.09 13.60 15.92
C LEU A 369 6.60 13.95 14.51
N ALA A 370 6.51 12.98 13.58
CA ALA A 370 6.10 13.29 12.22
C ALA A 370 4.66 13.86 12.15
N PRO A 371 3.64 13.28 12.81
CA PRO A 371 2.30 13.88 12.85
C PRO A 371 2.25 15.18 13.66
N ALA A 372 3.05 15.32 14.73
CA ALA A 372 2.99 16.49 15.61
C ALA A 372 3.70 17.73 15.05
N LEU A 373 4.84 17.56 14.40
CA LEU A 373 5.70 18.64 13.90
C LEU A 373 5.74 18.74 12.37
N GLY A 374 5.27 17.72 11.67
CA GLY A 374 5.46 17.55 10.24
C GLY A 374 6.86 17.03 9.88
N PRO A 375 7.02 16.40 8.70
CA PRO A 375 8.27 15.77 8.26
C PRO A 375 9.46 16.74 8.16
N LYS A 376 9.21 18.01 7.77
CA LYS A 376 10.27 19.03 7.69
C LYS A 376 10.95 19.25 9.02
N LEU A 377 10.17 19.57 10.06
CA LEU A 377 10.72 19.87 11.39
C LEU A 377 11.32 18.62 12.04
N ALA A 378 10.69 17.46 11.86
CA ALA A 378 11.24 16.19 12.35
C ALA A 378 12.62 15.87 11.72
N LEU A 379 12.81 16.10 10.42
CA LEU A 379 14.12 15.93 9.75
C LEU A 379 15.15 16.96 10.24
N LEU A 380 14.74 18.20 10.50
CA LEU A 380 15.63 19.22 11.07
C LEU A 380 16.07 18.88 12.50
N VAL A 381 15.22 18.24 13.30
CA VAL A 381 15.61 17.69 14.61
C VAL A 381 16.70 16.62 14.43
N VAL A 382 16.62 15.79 13.39
CA VAL A 382 17.67 14.81 13.09
C VAL A 382 19.00 15.48 12.73
N VAL A 383 18.97 16.50 11.87
CA VAL A 383 20.16 17.29 11.51
C VAL A 383 20.76 17.97 12.75
N ALA A 384 19.94 18.64 13.54
CA ALA A 384 20.35 19.29 14.78
C ALA A 384 20.99 18.28 15.74
N GLY A 385 20.44 17.08 15.85
CA GLY A 385 21.01 15.97 16.61
C GLY A 385 22.46 15.68 16.20
N TYR A 386 22.73 15.47 14.90
CA TYR A 386 24.10 15.20 14.43
C TYR A 386 25.05 16.38 14.61
N LEU A 387 24.57 17.62 14.48
CA LEU A 387 25.37 18.82 14.75
C LEU A 387 25.78 18.89 16.24
N LEU A 388 24.87 18.55 17.15
CA LEU A 388 25.12 18.54 18.60
C LEU A 388 26.09 17.43 19.03
N LEU A 389 26.16 16.31 18.31
CA LEU A 389 27.10 15.22 18.60
C LEU A 389 28.58 15.60 18.39
N ALA A 390 28.83 16.69 17.69
CA ALA A 390 30.16 17.00 17.23
C ALA A 390 30.91 18.00 18.11
N PRO A 391 32.21 17.81 18.35
CA PRO A 391 32.97 18.72 19.18
C PRO A 391 33.39 19.98 18.39
N GLY A 392 33.33 21.14 19.04
CA GLY A 392 33.98 22.36 18.54
C GLY A 392 33.07 23.41 17.91
N TRP A 393 31.88 23.64 18.48
CA TRP A 393 30.84 24.59 18.03
C TRP A 393 31.36 26.04 17.87
N ARG A 394 32.51 26.32 18.46
CA ARG A 394 33.24 27.59 18.39
C ARG A 394 34.09 27.77 17.13
N ARG A 395 34.25 26.75 16.26
CA ARG A 395 35.06 26.85 15.03
C ARG A 395 34.19 27.30 13.84
N PRO A 396 34.67 28.20 12.95
CA PRO A 396 33.88 28.74 11.84
C PRO A 396 33.27 27.68 10.90
N GLY A 397 33.98 26.57 10.70
CA GLY A 397 33.49 25.45 9.87
C GLY A 397 32.26 24.72 10.41
N TRP A 398 31.75 25.08 11.61
CA TRP A 398 30.47 24.61 12.16
C TRP A 398 29.30 25.51 11.83
N TRP A 399 29.56 26.79 11.57
CA TRP A 399 28.50 27.77 11.35
C TRP A 399 27.85 27.61 9.99
N LEU A 400 28.57 27.11 8.98
CA LEU A 400 28.01 26.88 7.66
C LEU A 400 26.85 25.86 7.66
N PRO A 401 27.01 24.60 8.13
CA PRO A 401 25.89 23.66 8.17
C PRO A 401 24.82 24.06 9.20
N ALA A 402 25.19 24.73 10.30
CA ALA A 402 24.21 25.24 11.26
C ALA A 402 23.35 26.38 10.69
N ALA A 403 23.97 27.33 9.97
CA ALA A 403 23.28 28.40 9.27
C ALA A 403 22.44 27.86 8.11
N ALA A 404 22.92 26.84 7.38
CA ALA A 404 22.13 26.17 6.35
C ALA A 404 20.91 25.44 6.95
N ALA A 405 21.07 24.76 8.09
CA ALA A 405 19.94 24.15 8.81
C ALA A 405 18.93 25.21 9.30
N ALA A 406 19.40 26.32 9.88
CA ALA A 406 18.56 27.43 10.29
C ALA A 406 17.85 28.09 9.09
N GLY A 407 18.56 28.25 7.98
CA GLY A 407 18.02 28.77 6.72
C GLY A 407 16.94 27.87 6.13
N LEU A 408 17.17 26.55 6.08
CA LEU A 408 16.14 25.60 5.65
C LEU A 408 14.96 25.56 6.62
N ALA A 409 15.20 25.66 7.93
CA ALA A 409 14.12 25.75 8.92
C ALA A 409 13.23 26.97 8.66
N ALA A 410 13.84 28.15 8.46
CA ALA A 410 13.15 29.42 8.30
C ALA A 410 12.50 29.60 6.92
N PHE A 411 13.17 29.16 5.85
CA PHE A 411 12.82 29.56 4.48
C PHE A 411 12.41 28.39 3.57
N ALA A 412 12.74 27.14 3.89
CA ALA A 412 12.29 26.03 3.04
C ALA A 412 10.79 25.78 3.23
N PRO A 413 10.05 25.54 2.15
CA PRO A 413 8.63 25.23 2.23
C PRO A 413 8.41 23.89 2.96
N PRO A 414 7.18 23.63 3.43
CA PRO A 414 6.83 22.33 4.00
C PRO A 414 7.14 21.20 3.02
N LEU A 415 7.58 20.04 3.55
CA LEU A 415 7.68 18.79 2.79
C LEU A 415 6.28 18.14 2.68
N ALA A 416 5.32 18.94 2.23
CA ALA A 416 3.93 18.57 1.97
C ALA A 416 3.70 18.77 0.48
N PHE A 417 3.57 17.67 -0.26
CA PHE A 417 3.37 17.72 -1.71
C PHE A 417 1.87 17.71 -1.98
N VAL A 418 1.37 18.77 -2.62
CA VAL A 418 -0.02 18.87 -3.05
C VAL A 418 -0.05 19.46 -4.44
N ASP A 419 -0.53 18.68 -5.42
CA ASP A 419 -0.68 19.15 -6.78
C ASP A 419 -2.00 19.91 -6.92
N LEU A 420 -1.91 21.24 -6.85
CA LEU A 420 -3.03 22.15 -7.08
C LEU A 420 -3.20 22.42 -8.58
N PRO A 421 -4.39 22.17 -9.16
CA PRO A 421 -4.67 22.60 -10.53
C PRO A 421 -4.64 24.13 -10.63
N GLU A 422 -4.44 24.64 -11.83
CA GLU A 422 -4.51 26.09 -12.10
C GLU A 422 -5.89 26.64 -11.66
N GLY A 423 -5.89 27.77 -10.95
CA GLY A 423 -7.10 28.34 -10.35
C GLY A 423 -7.67 27.57 -9.13
N GLY A 424 -7.10 26.42 -8.77
CA GLY A 424 -7.53 25.62 -7.63
C GLY A 424 -7.01 26.11 -6.28
N ARG A 425 -7.66 25.67 -5.20
CA ARG A 425 -7.30 25.99 -3.81
C ARG A 425 -7.25 24.76 -2.92
N LEU A 426 -6.37 24.79 -1.92
CA LEU A 426 -6.29 23.77 -0.88
C LEU A 426 -7.37 24.06 0.18
N LEU A 427 -8.30 23.13 0.38
CA LEU A 427 -9.34 23.22 1.43
C LEU A 427 -8.84 22.67 2.77
N SER A 428 -8.09 21.58 2.74
CA SER A 428 -7.58 20.92 3.94
C SER A 428 -6.32 20.10 3.65
N TYR A 429 -5.38 20.09 4.59
CA TYR A 429 -4.21 19.20 4.60
C TYR A 429 -3.97 18.71 6.02
N ARG A 430 -3.82 17.40 6.19
CA ARG A 430 -3.53 16.74 7.46
C ARG A 430 -2.45 15.68 7.25
N ASP A 431 -1.41 15.73 8.07
CA ASP A 431 -0.34 14.72 8.04
C ASP A 431 -0.59 13.70 9.16
N GLY A 432 -1.17 12.55 8.79
CA GLY A 432 -1.58 11.49 9.72
C GLY A 432 -0.46 10.52 10.04
N THR A 433 -0.69 9.54 10.93
CA THR A 433 0.39 8.59 11.28
C THR A 433 0.82 7.72 10.10
N LEU A 434 -0.14 7.36 9.23
CA LEU A 434 0.06 6.40 8.13
C LEU A 434 0.26 7.10 6.78
N ALA A 435 -0.41 8.22 6.54
CA ALA A 435 -0.38 8.94 5.28
C ALA A 435 -0.77 10.43 5.45
N ALA A 436 -0.43 11.25 4.47
CA ALA A 436 -0.94 12.62 4.34
C ALA A 436 -2.26 12.64 3.57
N VAL A 437 -3.24 13.40 4.04
CA VAL A 437 -4.55 13.57 3.40
C VAL A 437 -4.74 15.03 3.03
N SER A 438 -5.12 15.28 1.78
CA SER A 438 -5.42 16.62 1.28
C SER A 438 -6.77 16.65 0.57
N VAL A 439 -7.47 17.78 0.66
CA VAL A 439 -8.66 18.08 -0.12
C VAL A 439 -8.41 19.34 -0.91
N ILE A 440 -8.45 19.22 -2.23
CA ILE A 440 -8.26 20.33 -3.17
C ILE A 440 -9.57 20.61 -3.89
N GLU A 441 -9.85 21.88 -4.16
CA GLU A 441 -10.97 22.32 -4.97
C GLU A 441 -10.44 22.97 -6.24
N ASP A 442 -10.96 22.58 -7.40
CA ASP A 442 -10.61 23.24 -8.67
C ASP A 442 -11.45 24.50 -8.93
N GLU A 443 -11.14 25.23 -10.00
CA GLU A 443 -11.84 26.47 -10.37
C GLU A 443 -13.35 26.25 -10.59
N ALA A 444 -13.77 25.03 -10.96
CA ALA A 444 -15.17 24.68 -11.15
C ALA A 444 -15.89 24.33 -9.83
N GLY A 445 -15.22 24.45 -8.68
CA GLY A 445 -15.77 24.10 -7.37
C GLY A 445 -15.81 22.60 -7.10
N VAL A 446 -15.08 21.79 -7.87
CA VAL A 446 -15.02 20.33 -7.67
C VAL A 446 -13.95 20.01 -6.64
N ALA A 447 -14.39 19.58 -5.46
CA ALA A 447 -13.52 19.09 -4.40
C ALA A 447 -13.05 17.66 -4.72
N ARG A 448 -11.78 17.36 -4.48
CA ARG A 448 -11.16 16.03 -4.65
C ARG A 448 -10.35 15.67 -3.42
N LEU A 449 -10.58 14.48 -2.87
CA LEU A 449 -9.80 13.94 -1.75
C LEU A 449 -8.61 13.16 -2.30
N ARG A 450 -7.42 13.43 -1.76
CA ARG A 450 -6.18 12.73 -2.11
C ARG A 450 -5.42 12.22 -0.89
N ILE A 451 -4.92 11.00 -0.99
CA ILE A 451 -3.99 10.38 -0.04
C ILE A 451 -2.58 10.38 -0.66
N ASN A 452 -1.58 10.84 0.10
CA ASN A 452 -0.18 10.98 -0.32
C ASN A 452 -0.02 11.68 -1.68
N ASN A 453 -0.92 12.63 -2.01
CA ASN A 453 -1.02 13.34 -3.29
C ASN A 453 -1.26 12.48 -4.55
N ARG A 454 -1.10 11.15 -4.46
CA ARG A 454 -1.07 10.21 -5.59
C ARG A 454 -2.33 9.38 -5.76
N GLN A 455 -3.10 9.21 -4.70
CA GLN A 455 -4.30 8.38 -4.70
C GLN A 455 -5.53 9.27 -4.55
N GLN A 456 -6.40 9.29 -5.55
CA GLN A 456 -7.67 10.01 -5.50
C GLN A 456 -8.79 9.07 -5.03
N GLU A 457 -9.31 9.31 -3.84
CA GLU A 457 -10.30 8.45 -3.16
C GLU A 457 -11.73 9.02 -3.16
N GLY A 458 -11.97 10.11 -3.90
CA GLY A 458 -13.31 10.66 -4.03
C GLY A 458 -13.34 12.08 -4.60
N SER A 459 -14.52 12.47 -5.08
CA SER A 459 -14.76 13.77 -5.69
C SER A 459 -16.19 14.24 -5.40
N SER A 460 -16.42 15.55 -5.33
CA SER A 460 -17.79 16.08 -5.28
C SER A 460 -18.54 15.90 -6.61
N ALA A 461 -17.83 15.61 -7.71
CA ALA A 461 -18.41 15.38 -9.04
C ALA A 461 -18.79 13.91 -9.31
N THR A 462 -18.48 12.96 -8.43
CA THR A 462 -18.73 11.52 -8.66
C THR A 462 -20.06 11.01 -8.12
N LEU A 463 -20.90 11.91 -7.59
CA LEU A 463 -22.17 11.59 -6.92
C LEU A 463 -23.02 10.55 -7.66
N LEU A 464 -23.15 10.67 -8.99
CA LEU A 464 -23.93 9.73 -9.79
C LEU A 464 -23.39 8.30 -9.71
N VAL A 465 -22.08 8.11 -9.85
CA VAL A 465 -21.45 6.79 -9.85
C VAL A 465 -21.40 6.23 -8.43
N ASP A 466 -21.03 7.06 -7.45
CA ASP A 466 -20.94 6.68 -6.04
C ASP A 466 -22.32 6.24 -5.49
N GLY A 467 -23.39 6.99 -5.84
CA GLY A 467 -24.74 6.61 -5.47
C GLY A 467 -25.21 5.31 -6.14
N ARG A 468 -24.82 5.05 -7.40
CA ARG A 468 -25.07 3.74 -8.02
C ARG A 468 -24.29 2.62 -7.34
N GLN A 469 -23.05 2.87 -6.93
CA GLN A 469 -22.23 1.89 -6.21
C GLN A 469 -22.79 1.57 -4.81
N ALA A 470 -23.42 2.55 -4.16
CA ALA A 470 -24.14 2.36 -2.92
C ALA A 470 -25.43 1.56 -3.10
N LEU A 471 -26.25 1.96 -4.09
CA LEU A 471 -27.61 1.44 -4.22
C LEU A 471 -27.69 0.11 -4.94
N LEU A 472 -26.84 -0.18 -5.94
CA LEU A 472 -26.92 -1.45 -6.68
C LEU A 472 -26.86 -2.68 -5.76
N PRO A 473 -25.89 -2.82 -4.83
CA PRO A 473 -25.83 -3.96 -3.93
C PRO A 473 -27.03 -4.03 -2.97
N LEU A 474 -27.46 -2.86 -2.45
CA LEU A 474 -28.62 -2.77 -1.55
C LEU A 474 -29.92 -3.20 -2.23
N LEU A 475 -30.12 -2.75 -3.48
CA LEU A 475 -31.30 -3.09 -4.27
C LEU A 475 -31.28 -4.52 -4.77
N LEU A 476 -30.13 -5.18 -4.84
CA LEU A 476 -30.05 -6.62 -5.18
C LEU A 476 -30.39 -7.51 -3.98
N HIS A 477 -30.39 -6.96 -2.77
CA HIS A 477 -30.90 -7.62 -1.57
C HIS A 477 -32.42 -7.39 -1.45
N SER A 478 -33.17 -8.38 -0.95
CA SER A 478 -34.64 -8.31 -0.88
C SER A 478 -35.15 -7.36 0.21
N ALA A 479 -34.45 -7.30 1.35
CA ALA A 479 -34.84 -6.48 2.50
C ALA A 479 -33.61 -6.13 3.38
N ALA A 480 -32.65 -5.37 2.84
CA ALA A 480 -31.46 -5.00 3.61
C ALA A 480 -31.82 -4.09 4.78
N GLN A 481 -31.31 -4.39 5.98
CA GLN A 481 -31.47 -3.57 7.19
C GLN A 481 -30.11 -3.11 7.73
N ARG A 482 -29.05 -3.89 7.55
CA ARG A 482 -27.70 -3.56 8.00
C ARG A 482 -26.71 -3.69 6.86
N ALA A 483 -25.99 -2.60 6.58
CA ALA A 483 -24.96 -2.57 5.57
C ALA A 483 -23.59 -2.18 6.16
N LEU A 484 -22.54 -2.85 5.71
CA LEU A 484 -21.16 -2.53 6.03
C LEU A 484 -20.44 -2.02 4.77
N PHE A 485 -19.84 -0.84 4.86
CA PHE A 485 -18.96 -0.29 3.83
C PHE A 485 -17.51 -0.41 4.29
N LEU A 486 -16.71 -1.14 3.53
CA LEU A 486 -15.27 -1.23 3.71
C LEU A 486 -14.63 -0.14 2.85
N GLY A 487 -14.07 0.89 3.50
CA GLY A 487 -13.65 2.14 2.87
C GLY A 487 -14.68 3.25 3.03
N LEU A 488 -14.22 4.50 3.12
CA LEU A 488 -15.07 5.68 3.18
C LEU A 488 -14.80 6.67 2.03
N GLY A 489 -13.53 6.97 1.76
CA GLY A 489 -13.14 7.97 0.76
C GLY A 489 -13.78 9.34 1.02
N SER A 490 -14.52 9.88 0.05
CA SER A 490 -15.32 11.11 0.24
C SER A 490 -16.51 10.95 1.20
N GLY A 491 -16.92 9.73 1.53
CA GLY A 491 -18.11 9.40 2.31
C GLY A 491 -19.42 9.46 1.51
N VAL A 492 -19.35 9.70 0.20
CA VAL A 492 -20.54 9.80 -0.67
C VAL A 492 -21.25 8.46 -0.79
N THR A 493 -20.54 7.37 -1.09
CA THR A 493 -21.13 6.03 -1.26
C THR A 493 -21.88 5.57 0.00
N ALA A 494 -21.19 5.49 1.14
CA ALA A 494 -21.82 5.11 2.42
C ALA A 494 -22.89 6.12 2.87
N GLY A 495 -22.72 7.42 2.55
CA GLY A 495 -23.70 8.46 2.84
C GLY A 495 -25.00 8.34 2.03
N VAL A 496 -24.94 7.91 0.77
CA VAL A 496 -26.14 7.61 -0.02
C VAL A 496 -26.85 6.38 0.56
N ALA A 497 -26.11 5.34 0.91
CA ALA A 497 -26.66 4.15 1.55
C ALA A 497 -27.39 4.46 2.87
N ALA A 498 -26.82 5.35 3.69
CA ALA A 498 -27.40 5.72 5.00
C ALA A 498 -28.74 6.46 4.87
N ARG A 499 -29.07 7.00 3.69
CA ARG A 499 -30.36 7.65 3.40
C ARG A 499 -31.43 6.67 2.93
N VAL A 500 -31.09 5.41 2.68
CA VAL A 500 -32.09 4.39 2.34
C VAL A 500 -32.94 4.11 3.60
N PRO A 501 -34.27 4.29 3.55
CA PRO A 501 -35.12 4.12 4.72
C PRO A 501 -34.97 2.73 5.35
N GLY A 502 -34.74 2.69 6.65
CA GLY A 502 -34.61 1.44 7.42
C GLY A 502 -33.24 0.75 7.34
N VAL A 503 -32.27 1.30 6.59
CA VAL A 503 -30.92 0.75 6.49
C VAL A 503 -29.98 1.44 7.48
N GLN A 504 -29.41 0.67 8.40
CA GLN A 504 -28.28 1.09 9.24
C GLN A 504 -26.98 0.83 8.51
N VAL A 505 -26.10 1.83 8.48
CA VAL A 505 -24.84 1.76 7.73
C VAL A 505 -23.67 1.96 8.67
N ASP A 506 -22.77 0.98 8.70
CA ASP A 506 -21.44 1.12 9.30
C ASP A 506 -20.43 1.33 8.16
N ALA A 507 -19.51 2.28 8.31
CA ALA A 507 -18.42 2.52 7.36
C ALA A 507 -17.07 2.48 8.08
N VAL A 508 -16.15 1.67 7.55
CA VAL A 508 -14.83 1.41 8.13
C VAL A 508 -13.76 2.10 7.30
N GLU A 509 -13.04 3.03 7.92
CA GLU A 509 -11.98 3.82 7.28
C GLU A 509 -10.68 3.69 8.06
N LEU A 510 -9.60 3.44 7.35
CA LEU A 510 -8.27 3.19 7.91
C LEU A 510 -7.64 4.48 8.44
N LEU A 511 -7.87 5.61 7.76
CA LEU A 511 -7.27 6.90 8.07
C LEU A 511 -8.26 7.81 8.81
N PRO A 512 -8.03 8.14 10.09
CA PRO A 512 -8.84 9.12 10.81
C PRO A 512 -8.92 10.49 10.12
N GLU A 513 -7.89 10.87 9.37
CA GLU A 513 -7.82 12.10 8.60
C GLU A 513 -8.80 12.09 7.41
N VAL A 514 -9.07 10.93 6.80
CA VAL A 514 -10.10 10.78 5.76
C VAL A 514 -11.49 10.91 6.36
N ILE A 515 -11.73 10.31 7.54
CA ILE A 515 -12.99 10.50 8.30
C ILE A 515 -13.27 12.00 8.53
N GLN A 516 -12.27 12.75 8.99
CA GLN A 516 -12.40 14.19 9.21
C GLN A 516 -12.64 14.96 7.89
N ALA A 517 -11.92 14.58 6.82
CA ALA A 517 -12.04 15.22 5.51
C ALA A 517 -13.40 14.96 4.83
N SER A 518 -14.05 13.82 5.10
CA SER A 518 -15.36 13.47 4.52
C SER A 518 -16.46 14.51 4.81
N ALA A 519 -16.32 15.27 5.91
CA ALA A 519 -17.23 16.37 6.25
C ALA A 519 -17.31 17.46 5.15
N LEU A 520 -16.25 17.64 4.36
CA LEU A 520 -16.22 18.61 3.25
C LEU A 520 -17.07 18.18 2.05
N PHE A 521 -17.41 16.89 1.95
CA PHE A 521 -18.21 16.33 0.85
C PHE A 521 -19.69 16.16 1.24
N ARG A 522 -20.01 16.21 2.54
CA ARG A 522 -21.38 16.10 3.05
C ARG A 522 -22.38 17.06 2.37
N PRO A 523 -22.04 18.33 2.05
CA PRO A 523 -22.97 19.24 1.37
C PRO A 523 -23.48 18.69 0.02
N ALA A 524 -22.68 17.91 -0.70
CA ALA A 524 -23.08 17.32 -1.98
C ALA A 524 -24.24 16.30 -1.85
N LEU A 525 -24.46 15.80 -0.63
CA LEU A 525 -25.50 14.83 -0.35
C LEU A 525 -26.78 15.44 0.26
N GLY A 526 -26.77 16.73 0.65
CA GLY A 526 -27.86 17.38 1.36
C GLY A 526 -28.04 16.93 2.82
N GLU A 527 -29.11 17.37 3.48
CA GLU A 527 -29.43 16.95 4.85
C GLU A 527 -29.88 15.48 4.91
N GLY A 528 -29.68 14.82 6.07
CA GLY A 528 -30.08 13.44 6.29
C GLY A 528 -29.17 12.64 7.24
N PRO A 529 -29.56 11.39 7.54
CA PRO A 529 -28.73 10.46 8.31
C PRO A 529 -27.41 10.16 7.59
N GLY A 530 -26.37 9.92 8.38
CA GLY A 530 -25.06 9.48 7.90
C GLY A 530 -24.70 8.11 8.49
N PRO A 531 -23.66 7.46 7.94
CA PRO A 531 -23.18 6.18 8.46
C PRO A 531 -22.52 6.34 9.84
N THR A 532 -22.50 5.26 10.62
CA THR A 532 -21.62 5.10 11.79
C THR A 532 -20.19 4.91 11.28
N LEU A 533 -19.26 5.74 11.75
CA LEU A 533 -17.88 5.73 11.26
C LEU A 533 -16.95 5.00 12.24
N HIS A 534 -16.18 4.04 11.72
CA HIS A 534 -15.19 3.27 12.46
C HIS A 534 -13.79 3.58 11.93
N ALA A 535 -12.90 4.09 12.80
CA ALA A 535 -11.49 4.29 12.47
C ALA A 535 -10.72 2.95 12.65
N ALA A 536 -10.75 2.10 11.64
CA ALA A 536 -10.19 0.77 11.70
C ALA A 536 -9.74 0.26 10.33
N ASP A 537 -8.84 -0.71 10.32
CA ASP A 537 -8.56 -1.48 9.12
C ASP A 537 -9.76 -2.38 8.77
N ALA A 538 -10.20 -2.33 7.52
CA ALA A 538 -11.33 -3.10 7.01
C ALA A 538 -11.14 -4.61 7.20
N ARG A 539 -9.92 -5.12 6.94
CA ARG A 539 -9.62 -6.55 7.07
C ARG A 539 -9.66 -7.00 8.53
N ARG A 540 -9.08 -6.24 9.45
CA ARG A 540 -9.17 -6.46 10.89
C ARG A 540 -10.61 -6.40 11.36
N TYR A 541 -11.36 -5.38 10.96
CA TYR A 541 -12.74 -5.18 11.39
C TYR A 541 -13.60 -6.40 11.05
N VAL A 542 -13.58 -6.84 9.78
CA VAL A 542 -14.32 -8.03 9.32
C VAL A 542 -13.93 -9.29 10.10
N ARG A 543 -12.64 -9.48 10.41
CA ARG A 543 -12.15 -10.67 11.12
C ARG A 543 -12.47 -10.68 12.62
N THR A 544 -12.76 -9.54 13.22
CA THR A 544 -12.89 -9.39 14.68
C THR A 544 -14.28 -8.98 15.14
N THR A 545 -15.08 -8.36 14.27
CA THR A 545 -16.47 -8.03 14.59
C THR A 545 -17.32 -9.29 14.76
N ALA A 546 -18.20 -9.28 15.75
CA ALA A 546 -19.23 -10.31 15.94
C ALA A 546 -20.51 -10.01 15.14
N GLN A 547 -20.62 -8.80 14.59
CA GLN A 547 -21.80 -8.35 13.87
C GLN A 547 -21.89 -9.02 12.49
N ARG A 548 -23.11 -9.40 12.11
CA ARG A 548 -23.44 -9.84 10.75
C ARG A 548 -24.18 -8.74 10.00
N TYR A 549 -24.01 -8.74 8.68
CA TYR A 549 -24.53 -7.74 7.78
C TYR A 549 -25.33 -8.38 6.64
N ASP A 550 -26.42 -7.73 6.25
CA ASP A 550 -27.24 -8.16 5.12
C ASP A 550 -26.53 -7.81 3.80
N VAL A 551 -25.86 -6.66 3.78
CA VAL A 551 -25.06 -6.22 2.64
C VAL A 551 -23.68 -5.77 3.09
N VAL A 552 -22.64 -6.29 2.47
CA VAL A 552 -21.27 -5.77 2.62
C VAL A 552 -20.84 -5.21 1.27
N VAL A 553 -20.36 -3.98 1.27
CA VAL A 553 -19.81 -3.31 0.08
C VAL A 553 -18.36 -2.97 0.37
N SER A 554 -17.47 -3.44 -0.50
CA SER A 554 -16.06 -3.05 -0.49
C SER A 554 -15.83 -2.01 -1.59
N ASP A 555 -15.40 -0.82 -1.19
CA ASP A 555 -15.24 0.35 -2.06
C ASP A 555 -14.00 0.18 -2.98
N ASN A 556 -13.73 1.20 -3.81
CA ASN A 556 -12.69 1.20 -4.84
C ASN A 556 -11.28 1.37 -4.26
N PHE A 557 -10.75 0.37 -3.56
CA PHE A 557 -9.36 0.42 -3.09
C PHE A 557 -8.37 0.35 -4.25
N HIS A 558 -7.41 1.28 -4.30
CA HIS A 558 -6.37 1.28 -5.33
C HIS A 558 -5.45 0.03 -5.21
N PRO A 559 -5.49 -0.96 -6.12
CA PRO A 559 -4.90 -2.30 -5.89
C PRO A 559 -3.36 -2.34 -5.78
N ALA A 560 -2.68 -1.35 -6.37
CA ALA A 560 -1.22 -1.25 -6.35
C ALA A 560 -0.63 -0.60 -5.09
N ARG A 561 -1.47 0.04 -4.26
CA ARG A 561 -0.98 0.79 -3.09
C ARG A 561 -0.68 -0.15 -1.94
N SER A 562 0.32 0.25 -1.16
CA SER A 562 0.82 -0.48 0.00
C SER A 562 -0.32 -0.98 0.91
N GLY A 563 -0.40 -2.30 1.11
CA GLY A 563 -1.41 -2.97 1.93
C GLY A 563 -2.77 -3.30 1.29
N SER A 564 -3.25 -2.58 0.26
CA SER A 564 -4.61 -2.76 -0.28
C SER A 564 -4.83 -4.11 -0.99
N GLY A 565 -3.76 -4.68 -1.57
CA GLY A 565 -3.77 -6.00 -2.22
C GLY A 565 -4.28 -7.14 -1.31
N ALA A 566 -4.20 -6.96 0.01
CA ALA A 566 -4.69 -7.90 1.01
C ALA A 566 -6.22 -8.02 1.03
N LEU A 567 -6.95 -6.99 0.61
CA LEU A 567 -8.42 -6.96 0.56
C LEU A 567 -8.97 -7.77 -0.63
N TYR A 568 -8.10 -8.27 -1.51
CA TYR A 568 -8.48 -9.05 -2.68
C TYR A 568 -8.07 -10.52 -2.59
N THR A 569 -7.77 -11.01 -1.38
CA THR A 569 -7.30 -12.39 -1.15
C THR A 569 -8.45 -13.36 -0.94
N VAL A 570 -8.23 -14.64 -1.24
CA VAL A 570 -9.18 -15.72 -0.91
C VAL A 570 -9.57 -15.67 0.57
N GLU A 571 -8.60 -15.48 1.45
CA GLU A 571 -8.79 -15.43 2.90
C GLU A 571 -9.67 -14.25 3.32
N HIS A 572 -9.46 -13.06 2.74
CA HIS A 572 -10.31 -11.90 3.01
C HIS A 572 -11.75 -12.12 2.52
N PHE A 573 -11.95 -12.61 1.30
CA PHE A 573 -13.30 -12.87 0.79
C PHE A 573 -14.05 -13.92 1.61
N ARG A 574 -13.35 -14.96 2.10
CA ARG A 574 -13.94 -15.92 3.04
C ARG A 574 -14.33 -15.27 4.37
N ALA A 575 -13.46 -14.44 4.93
CA ALA A 575 -13.76 -13.70 6.16
C ALA A 575 -14.99 -12.79 5.99
N VAL A 576 -15.13 -12.12 4.85
CA VAL A 576 -16.33 -11.32 4.53
C VAL A 576 -17.56 -12.20 4.45
N ARG A 577 -17.49 -13.35 3.77
CA ARG A 577 -18.62 -14.30 3.68
C ARG A 577 -19.09 -14.76 5.07
N GLU A 578 -18.18 -14.97 6.01
CA GLU A 578 -18.53 -15.36 7.38
C GLU A 578 -19.19 -14.24 8.20
N ARG A 579 -19.13 -12.98 7.75
CA ARG A 579 -19.82 -11.83 8.34
C ARG A 579 -21.16 -11.51 7.65
N LEU A 580 -21.52 -12.26 6.61
CA LEU A 580 -22.85 -12.12 6.00
C LEU A 580 -23.93 -12.77 6.88
N ALA A 581 -25.12 -12.17 6.85
CA ALA A 581 -26.37 -12.82 7.20
C ALA A 581 -26.61 -14.03 6.28
N PRO A 582 -27.48 -15.00 6.64
CA PRO A 582 -27.73 -16.19 5.82
C PRO A 582 -28.08 -15.90 4.36
N ASP A 583 -28.89 -14.87 4.10
CA ASP A 583 -29.32 -14.39 2.77
C ASP A 583 -28.46 -13.23 2.24
N GLY A 584 -27.41 -12.88 2.99
CA GLY A 584 -26.62 -11.67 2.78
C GLY A 584 -25.81 -11.67 1.49
N LEU A 585 -25.49 -10.46 1.04
CA LEU A 585 -24.86 -10.15 -0.24
C LEU A 585 -23.55 -9.38 -0.01
N PHE A 586 -22.51 -9.77 -0.73
CA PHE A 586 -21.26 -9.03 -0.81
C PHE A 586 -21.05 -8.46 -2.22
N CYS A 587 -20.61 -7.20 -2.31
CA CYS A 587 -20.19 -6.56 -3.54
C CYS A 587 -18.78 -5.95 -3.40
N GLN A 588 -17.84 -6.37 -4.25
CA GLN A 588 -16.51 -5.78 -4.37
C GLN A 588 -16.44 -4.91 -5.62
N TRP A 589 -16.29 -3.59 -5.46
CA TRP A 589 -16.05 -2.68 -6.57
C TRP A 589 -14.58 -2.69 -7.01
N LEU A 590 -14.36 -2.64 -8.32
CA LEU A 590 -13.05 -2.78 -8.97
C LEU A 590 -12.91 -1.74 -10.09
N PRO A 591 -12.07 -0.69 -9.89
CA PRO A 591 -11.92 0.38 -10.86
C PRO A 591 -11.01 -0.04 -12.04
N LEU A 592 -11.59 -0.32 -13.21
CA LEU A 592 -10.86 -0.65 -14.45
C LEU A 592 -10.10 0.54 -15.05
N HIS A 593 -9.98 1.66 -14.36
CA HIS A 593 -9.02 2.71 -14.70
C HIS A 593 -7.70 2.56 -13.94
N GLN A 594 -7.69 1.81 -12.83
CA GLN A 594 -6.52 1.53 -11.97
C GLN A 594 -6.16 0.03 -11.91
N LEU A 595 -6.86 -0.81 -12.67
CA LEU A 595 -6.74 -2.27 -12.65
C LEU A 595 -6.64 -2.83 -14.06
N ASP A 596 -5.64 -3.68 -14.32
CA ASP A 596 -5.50 -4.43 -15.57
C ASP A 596 -6.34 -5.72 -15.56
N LEU A 597 -6.57 -6.30 -16.74
CA LEU A 597 -7.43 -7.48 -16.87
C LEU A 597 -6.82 -8.75 -16.26
N ASP A 598 -5.50 -8.91 -16.23
CA ASP A 598 -4.86 -10.08 -15.63
C ASP A 598 -4.96 -10.06 -14.10
N THR A 599 -4.77 -8.89 -13.51
CA THR A 599 -5.00 -8.64 -12.09
C THR A 599 -6.49 -8.82 -11.77
N LEU A 600 -7.41 -8.31 -12.60
CA LEU A 600 -8.85 -8.57 -12.47
C LEU A 600 -9.17 -10.08 -12.49
N ARG A 601 -8.59 -10.86 -13.41
CA ARG A 601 -8.78 -12.32 -13.46
C ARG A 601 -8.32 -12.98 -12.16
N SER A 602 -7.17 -12.58 -11.63
CA SER A 602 -6.63 -13.11 -10.37
C SER A 602 -7.55 -12.80 -9.18
N ILE A 603 -8.07 -11.56 -9.11
CA ILE A 603 -9.04 -11.15 -8.08
C ILE A 603 -10.35 -11.94 -8.22
N THR A 604 -10.89 -12.05 -9.44
CA THR A 604 -12.11 -12.82 -9.72
C THR A 604 -11.94 -14.30 -9.36
N ALA A 605 -10.78 -14.90 -9.68
CA ALA A 605 -10.48 -16.27 -9.30
C ALA A 605 -10.46 -16.46 -7.78
N ALA A 606 -9.86 -15.52 -7.04
CA ALA A 606 -9.87 -15.52 -5.58
C ALA A 606 -11.29 -15.33 -5.01
N PHE A 607 -12.06 -14.41 -5.57
CA PHE A 607 -13.46 -14.15 -5.20
C PHE A 607 -14.34 -15.39 -5.37
N LEU A 608 -14.22 -16.10 -6.50
CA LEU A 608 -14.98 -17.31 -6.78
C LEU A 608 -14.64 -18.49 -5.85
N GLN A 609 -13.49 -18.47 -5.16
CA GLN A 609 -13.20 -19.45 -4.09
C GLN A 609 -14.06 -19.23 -2.83
N ALA A 610 -14.52 -18.00 -2.60
CA ALA A 610 -15.43 -17.66 -1.51
C ALA A 610 -16.89 -17.67 -1.97
N PHE A 611 -17.17 -17.25 -3.21
CA PHE A 611 -18.51 -17.14 -3.80
C PHE A 611 -18.58 -17.86 -5.15
N PRO A 612 -18.74 -19.21 -5.17
CA PRO A 612 -18.67 -20.00 -6.41
C PRO A 612 -19.71 -19.62 -7.48
N ASP A 613 -20.86 -19.11 -7.05
CA ASP A 613 -21.96 -18.64 -7.92
C ASP A 613 -22.01 -17.11 -8.04
N GLY A 614 -20.85 -16.47 -7.87
CA GLY A 614 -20.72 -15.04 -8.04
C GLY A 614 -21.01 -14.56 -9.46
N ALA A 615 -21.47 -13.33 -9.58
CA ALA A 615 -21.77 -12.64 -10.83
C ALA A 615 -21.00 -11.32 -10.91
N ALA A 616 -20.97 -10.70 -12.09
CA ALA A 616 -20.35 -9.38 -12.26
C ALA A 616 -21.36 -8.38 -12.80
N LEU A 617 -21.28 -7.14 -12.32
CA LEU A 617 -22.06 -6.00 -12.79
C LEU A 617 -21.19 -4.78 -13.08
N LEU A 618 -21.76 -3.78 -13.75
CA LEU A 618 -21.10 -2.54 -14.09
C LEU A 618 -21.74 -1.38 -13.32
N ALA A 619 -20.94 -0.59 -12.61
CA ALA A 619 -21.42 0.54 -11.81
C ALA A 619 -22.09 1.60 -12.69
N SER A 620 -21.49 1.93 -13.83
CA SER A 620 -21.99 2.91 -14.79
C SER A 620 -21.45 2.63 -16.19
N ASN A 621 -22.08 3.19 -17.23
CA ASN A 621 -21.61 3.07 -18.62
C ASN A 621 -20.45 4.05 -18.94
N SER A 622 -19.61 4.38 -17.95
CA SER A 622 -18.46 5.29 -18.12
C SER A 622 -17.34 4.59 -18.89
N LEU A 623 -16.83 5.25 -19.94
CA LEU A 623 -15.67 4.80 -20.70
C LEU A 623 -14.34 5.29 -20.10
N ASP A 624 -14.37 6.33 -19.28
CA ASP A 624 -13.16 6.94 -18.70
C ASP A 624 -12.88 6.41 -17.29
N THR A 625 -13.94 6.12 -16.53
CA THR A 625 -13.88 5.56 -15.17
C THR A 625 -14.71 4.27 -15.02
N PRO A 626 -14.52 3.27 -15.91
CA PRO A 626 -15.24 2.01 -15.82
C PRO A 626 -14.98 1.32 -14.48
N THR A 627 -16.06 0.86 -13.82
CA THR A 627 -15.98 0.21 -12.51
C THR A 627 -16.87 -1.03 -12.50
N VAL A 628 -16.26 -2.18 -12.21
CA VAL A 628 -16.92 -3.50 -12.19
C VAL A 628 -17.19 -3.90 -10.75
N GLY A 629 -18.36 -4.47 -10.47
CA GLY A 629 -18.70 -5.04 -9.18
C GLY A 629 -18.73 -6.56 -9.26
N LEU A 630 -17.97 -7.26 -8.43
CA LEU A 630 -18.13 -8.70 -8.21
C LEU A 630 -19.14 -8.91 -7.08
N VAL A 631 -20.23 -9.62 -7.37
CA VAL A 631 -21.35 -9.81 -6.44
C VAL A 631 -21.54 -11.28 -6.12
N GLY A 632 -21.68 -11.60 -4.83
CA GLY A 632 -21.86 -12.96 -4.35
C GLY A 632 -22.81 -13.00 -3.17
N ARG A 633 -23.60 -14.07 -3.05
CA ARG A 633 -24.53 -14.28 -1.94
C ARG A 633 -24.08 -15.44 -1.05
N ALA A 634 -24.38 -15.36 0.24
CA ALA A 634 -24.02 -16.40 1.20
C ALA A 634 -24.77 -17.73 0.97
N ASP A 635 -26.06 -17.63 0.61
CA ASP A 635 -27.01 -18.72 0.35
C ASP A 635 -26.98 -19.27 -1.09
N ALA A 636 -26.18 -18.67 -1.99
CA ALA A 636 -26.13 -18.98 -3.41
C ALA A 636 -27.49 -18.89 -4.14
N THR A 637 -28.46 -18.14 -3.60
CA THR A 637 -29.74 -17.93 -4.28
C THR A 637 -29.58 -16.94 -5.43
N ARG A 638 -30.45 -17.06 -6.42
CA ARG A 638 -30.48 -16.18 -7.60
C ARG A 638 -31.18 -14.85 -7.27
N PHE A 639 -31.08 -13.86 -8.16
CA PHE A 639 -31.61 -12.52 -7.94
C PHE A 639 -33.10 -12.42 -8.32
N ALA A 640 -33.88 -11.75 -7.47
CA ALA A 640 -35.31 -11.57 -7.68
C ALA A 640 -35.62 -10.29 -8.47
N ALA A 641 -36.57 -10.38 -9.40
CA ALA A 641 -37.18 -9.23 -10.06
C ALA A 641 -38.39 -8.71 -9.25
N GLY A 642 -38.88 -7.52 -9.59
CA GLY A 642 -40.10 -6.94 -9.03
C GLY A 642 -39.96 -6.37 -7.62
N ALA A 643 -38.73 -6.17 -7.13
CA ALA A 643 -38.55 -5.49 -5.85
C ALA A 643 -38.84 -4.00 -5.99
N PRO A 644 -39.52 -3.36 -5.01
CA PRO A 644 -39.77 -1.93 -5.05
C PRO A 644 -38.45 -1.16 -5.05
N VAL A 645 -38.33 -0.20 -5.96
CA VAL A 645 -37.17 0.67 -6.07
C VAL A 645 -37.47 1.98 -5.32
N PRO A 646 -36.70 2.36 -4.29
CA PRO A 646 -36.90 3.60 -3.56
C PRO A 646 -36.81 4.82 -4.47
N GLU A 647 -37.60 5.87 -4.19
CA GLU A 647 -37.57 7.12 -4.95
C GLU A 647 -36.17 7.76 -5.00
N LEU A 648 -35.40 7.61 -3.92
CA LEU A 648 -33.99 8.03 -3.82
C LEU A 648 -33.10 7.46 -4.92
N ALA A 649 -33.45 6.32 -5.52
CA ALA A 649 -32.68 5.68 -6.59
C ALA A 649 -32.88 6.35 -7.97
N GLY A 650 -33.95 7.12 -8.15
CA GLY A 650 -34.30 7.79 -9.39
C GLY A 650 -33.20 8.73 -9.94
N PRO A 651 -32.67 9.68 -9.14
CA PRO A 651 -31.56 10.55 -9.53
C PRO A 651 -30.29 9.80 -9.97
N PHE A 652 -30.12 8.54 -9.54
CA PHE A 652 -28.98 7.70 -9.90
C PHE A 652 -29.24 6.81 -11.13
N GLY A 653 -30.37 7.04 -11.83
CA GLY A 653 -30.76 6.27 -13.00
C GLY A 653 -31.10 4.82 -12.68
N LEU A 654 -31.52 4.52 -11.45
CA LEU A 654 -31.98 3.22 -10.98
C LEU A 654 -33.47 3.32 -10.72
N THR A 655 -34.28 3.17 -11.77
CA THR A 655 -35.74 3.45 -11.74
C THR A 655 -36.61 2.22 -11.87
N ASP A 656 -36.06 1.12 -12.39
CA ASP A 656 -36.77 -0.13 -12.65
C ASP A 656 -35.82 -1.35 -12.62
N ASP A 657 -36.39 -2.53 -12.84
CA ASP A 657 -35.64 -3.78 -12.92
C ASP A 657 -34.60 -3.82 -14.04
N PHE A 658 -34.82 -3.13 -15.16
CA PHE A 658 -33.84 -3.09 -16.26
C PHE A 658 -32.64 -2.23 -15.90
N ALA A 659 -32.85 -1.11 -15.22
CA ALA A 659 -31.76 -0.29 -14.72
C ALA A 659 -30.92 -1.02 -13.65
N ARG A 660 -31.57 -1.84 -12.83
CA ARG A 660 -30.94 -2.64 -11.76
C ARG A 660 -30.29 -3.92 -12.30
N LEU A 661 -31.08 -4.87 -12.80
CA LEU A 661 -30.62 -6.18 -13.27
C LEU A 661 -29.90 -6.08 -14.62
N GLY A 662 -30.22 -5.09 -15.43
CA GLY A 662 -29.45 -4.79 -16.65
C GLY A 662 -28.06 -4.23 -16.37
N SER A 663 -27.68 -3.98 -15.11
CA SER A 663 -26.29 -3.66 -14.75
C SER A 663 -25.38 -4.90 -14.77
N PHE A 664 -25.93 -6.12 -14.73
CA PHE A 664 -25.11 -7.34 -14.84
C PHE A 664 -24.41 -7.43 -16.20
N ILE A 665 -23.14 -7.85 -16.16
CA ILE A 665 -22.27 -8.07 -17.32
C ILE A 665 -21.80 -9.52 -17.45
N ALA A 666 -21.89 -10.31 -16.38
CA ALA A 666 -21.58 -11.74 -16.43
C ALA A 666 -22.43 -12.55 -15.43
N ALA A 667 -22.94 -13.67 -15.92
CA ALA A 667 -23.50 -14.73 -15.10
C ALA A 667 -22.39 -15.64 -14.51
N PRO A 668 -22.70 -16.51 -13.52
CA PRO A 668 -21.67 -17.30 -12.83
C PRO A 668 -20.79 -18.17 -13.74
N ALA A 669 -21.36 -18.79 -14.78
CA ALA A 669 -20.60 -19.60 -15.73
C ALA A 669 -19.60 -18.76 -16.55
N ALA A 670 -20.02 -17.59 -17.03
CA ALA A 670 -19.16 -16.68 -17.78
C ALA A 670 -18.03 -16.12 -16.90
N LEU A 671 -18.34 -15.78 -15.64
CA LEU A 671 -17.35 -15.28 -14.70
C LEU A 671 -16.30 -16.35 -14.34
N ARG A 672 -16.73 -17.61 -14.13
CA ARG A 672 -15.82 -18.76 -13.94
C ARG A 672 -14.92 -19.00 -15.15
N ARG A 673 -15.45 -18.86 -16.38
CA ARG A 673 -14.65 -18.97 -17.61
C ARG A 673 -13.60 -17.87 -17.70
N PHE A 674 -13.99 -16.62 -17.43
CA PHE A 674 -13.08 -15.48 -17.43
C PHE A 674 -11.89 -15.65 -16.46
N ALA A 675 -12.16 -16.21 -15.28
CA ALA A 675 -11.16 -16.46 -14.24
C ALA A 675 -10.41 -17.81 -14.40
N SER A 676 -10.76 -18.63 -15.39
CA SER A 676 -10.20 -19.98 -15.52
C SER A 676 -8.69 -19.96 -15.77
N GLY A 677 -7.95 -20.79 -15.03
CA GLY A 677 -6.48 -20.87 -15.12
C GLY A 677 -5.72 -19.67 -14.53
N ALA A 678 -6.40 -18.64 -14.03
CA ALA A 678 -5.75 -17.49 -13.42
C ALA A 678 -5.14 -17.87 -12.06
N PRO A 679 -3.93 -17.36 -11.72
CA PRO A 679 -3.35 -17.60 -10.41
C PRO A 679 -4.19 -16.92 -9.32
N LEU A 680 -4.43 -17.62 -8.22
CA LEU A 680 -5.15 -17.07 -7.07
C LEU A 680 -4.30 -16.00 -6.36
N ASN A 681 -4.94 -14.88 -6.00
CA ASN A 681 -4.43 -13.97 -4.98
C ASN A 681 -4.79 -14.54 -3.60
N SER A 682 -3.78 -14.85 -2.81
CA SER A 682 -3.92 -15.40 -1.44
C SER A 682 -2.94 -14.70 -0.52
N ASP A 683 -3.12 -14.84 0.79
CA ASP A 683 -2.16 -14.30 1.76
C ASP A 683 -0.73 -14.80 1.50
N ASP A 684 -0.53 -16.08 1.17
CA ASP A 684 0.80 -16.63 0.85
C ASP A 684 1.34 -16.15 -0.50
N ARG A 685 0.45 -15.92 -1.47
CA ARG A 685 0.80 -15.47 -2.83
C ARG A 685 0.09 -14.16 -3.14
N PRO A 686 0.62 -13.01 -2.66
CA PRO A 686 0.00 -11.70 -2.82
C PRO A 686 0.17 -11.15 -4.26
N ARG A 687 -0.37 -11.88 -5.25
CA ARG A 687 -0.24 -11.59 -6.69
C ARG A 687 -0.63 -10.16 -7.05
N VAL A 688 -1.70 -9.63 -6.42
CA VAL A 688 -2.20 -8.28 -6.70
C VAL A 688 -1.16 -7.23 -6.32
N ALA A 689 -0.56 -7.33 -5.12
CA ALA A 689 0.43 -6.36 -4.63
C ALA A 689 1.66 -6.25 -5.54
N TYR A 690 2.02 -7.33 -6.25
CA TYR A 690 3.17 -7.38 -7.13
C TYR A 690 2.86 -7.14 -8.61
N ARG A 691 1.60 -7.33 -9.05
CA ARG A 691 1.19 -7.11 -10.46
C ARG A 691 0.55 -5.75 -10.69
N ALA A 692 -0.33 -5.31 -9.80
CA ALA A 692 -1.04 -4.05 -9.94
C ALA A 692 -0.12 -2.83 -10.14
N PRO A 693 1.08 -2.74 -9.54
CA PRO A 693 2.00 -1.63 -9.82
C PRO A 693 2.30 -1.39 -11.31
N ARG A 694 2.25 -2.43 -12.16
CA ARG A 694 2.52 -2.31 -13.60
C ARG A 694 1.64 -1.24 -14.24
N ILE A 695 0.35 -1.24 -13.95
CA ILE A 695 -0.58 -0.29 -14.57
C ILE A 695 -0.44 1.13 -14.03
N THR A 696 0.02 1.27 -12.78
CA THR A 696 0.32 2.57 -12.17
C THR A 696 1.56 3.19 -12.79
N TYR A 697 2.58 2.38 -13.08
CA TYR A 697 3.84 2.86 -13.64
C TYR A 697 3.81 3.03 -15.17
N ALA A 698 3.16 2.12 -15.88
CA ALA A 698 3.13 2.05 -17.33
C ALA A 698 1.81 1.39 -17.80
N PRO A 699 0.72 2.15 -17.95
CA PRO A 699 -0.54 1.61 -18.44
C PRO A 699 -0.40 1.19 -19.91
N ASP A 700 -0.63 -0.09 -20.20
CA ASP A 700 -0.51 -0.66 -21.55
C ASP A 700 -1.78 -0.47 -22.41
N SER A 701 -2.88 0.05 -21.83
CA SER A 701 -4.16 0.29 -22.51
C SER A 701 -5.05 1.31 -21.78
N LEU A 702 -5.94 1.94 -22.54
CA LEU A 702 -6.91 2.91 -22.00
C LEU A 702 -8.02 2.19 -21.20
N PRO A 703 -8.64 2.85 -20.20
CA PRO A 703 -9.75 2.26 -19.44
C PRO A 703 -10.90 1.77 -20.34
N ARG A 704 -11.25 2.54 -21.38
CA ARG A 704 -12.27 2.17 -22.37
C ARG A 704 -11.95 0.88 -23.14
N GLU A 705 -10.69 0.67 -23.50
CA GLU A 705 -10.24 -0.51 -24.23
C GLU A 705 -10.34 -1.75 -23.34
N ARG A 706 -9.93 -1.61 -22.07
CA ARG A 706 -10.07 -2.67 -21.06
C ARG A 706 -11.53 -3.05 -20.82
N LEU A 707 -12.43 -2.06 -20.71
CA LEU A 707 -13.86 -2.33 -20.55
C LEU A 707 -14.42 -3.08 -21.77
N LEU A 708 -14.09 -2.64 -22.99
CA LEU A 708 -14.58 -3.32 -24.20
C LEU A 708 -14.02 -4.74 -24.33
N SER A 709 -12.72 -4.93 -24.10
CA SER A 709 -12.10 -6.26 -24.10
C SER A 709 -12.72 -7.17 -23.04
N LEU A 710 -13.03 -6.65 -21.86
CA LEU A 710 -13.72 -7.42 -20.82
C LEU A 710 -15.11 -7.84 -21.29
N LEU A 711 -15.89 -6.93 -21.86
CA LEU A 711 -17.24 -7.21 -22.37
C LEU A 711 -17.24 -8.14 -23.60
N ASP A 712 -16.12 -8.26 -24.31
CA ASP A 712 -15.96 -9.19 -25.41
C ASP A 712 -15.74 -10.64 -24.93
N GLU A 713 -15.14 -10.82 -23.75
CA GLU A 713 -14.90 -12.13 -23.13
C GLU A 713 -16.05 -12.61 -22.24
N LEU A 714 -16.83 -11.68 -21.73
CA LEU A 714 -18.00 -11.94 -20.90
C LEU A 714 -19.26 -12.09 -21.76
N ASP A 715 -20.19 -12.90 -21.28
CA ASP A 715 -21.54 -12.99 -21.82
C ASP A 715 -22.54 -13.02 -20.67
N LEU A 716 -23.70 -12.40 -20.91
CA LEU A 716 -24.79 -12.41 -19.94
C LEU A 716 -25.77 -13.53 -20.33
N ASP A 717 -25.87 -14.53 -19.46
CA ASP A 717 -27.00 -15.46 -19.44
C ASP A 717 -27.95 -15.02 -18.31
N ALA A 718 -28.92 -14.16 -18.64
CA ALA A 718 -29.84 -13.63 -17.64
C ALA A 718 -30.69 -14.73 -16.98
N ALA A 719 -30.97 -15.83 -17.67
CA ALA A 719 -31.75 -16.94 -17.11
C ALA A 719 -31.00 -17.65 -15.97
N ALA A 720 -29.66 -17.69 -16.04
CA ALA A 720 -28.83 -18.20 -14.95
C ALA A 720 -28.77 -17.28 -13.72
N LEU A 721 -29.14 -16.00 -13.86
CA LEU A 721 -29.12 -15.01 -12.77
C LEU A 721 -30.44 -14.89 -12.00
N LEU A 722 -31.58 -15.19 -12.63
CA LEU A 722 -32.91 -14.91 -12.08
C LEU A 722 -33.47 -16.07 -11.24
N ALA A 723 -34.06 -15.73 -10.09
CA ALA A 723 -34.65 -16.71 -9.15
C ALA A 723 -35.92 -17.38 -9.67
N ALA A 724 -36.74 -16.66 -10.46
CA ALA A 724 -37.90 -17.21 -11.13
C ALA A 724 -37.66 -17.20 -12.66
N PRO A 725 -37.97 -18.29 -13.38
CA PRO A 725 -37.75 -18.38 -14.82
C PRO A 725 -38.81 -17.60 -15.60
N ASP A 726 -38.76 -16.27 -15.53
CA ASP A 726 -39.41 -15.43 -16.52
C ASP A 726 -38.51 -15.36 -17.76
N ALA A 727 -38.76 -16.28 -18.70
CA ALA A 727 -38.04 -16.36 -19.96
C ALA A 727 -38.19 -15.08 -20.80
N ALA A 728 -39.28 -14.31 -20.64
CA ALA A 728 -39.46 -13.05 -21.35
C ALA A 728 -38.58 -11.95 -20.74
N LEU A 729 -38.54 -11.84 -19.41
CA LEU A 729 -37.63 -10.91 -18.72
C LEU A 729 -36.16 -11.23 -19.04
N ALA A 730 -35.77 -12.50 -18.96
CA ALA A 730 -34.41 -12.94 -19.29
C ALA A 730 -33.99 -12.50 -20.70
N ARG A 731 -34.82 -12.78 -21.72
CA ARG A 731 -34.54 -12.35 -23.11
C ARG A 731 -34.39 -10.83 -23.25
N ARG A 732 -35.19 -10.05 -22.52
CA ARG A 732 -35.10 -8.58 -22.54
C ARG A 732 -33.84 -8.08 -21.85
N LEU A 733 -33.39 -8.71 -20.77
CA LEU A 733 -32.11 -8.41 -20.11
C LEU A 733 -30.91 -8.77 -21.00
N ASP A 734 -30.95 -9.90 -21.72
CA ASP A 734 -29.90 -10.24 -22.69
C ASP A 734 -29.86 -9.21 -23.84
N ALA A 735 -31.03 -8.75 -24.30
CA ALA A 735 -31.13 -7.67 -25.28
C ALA A 735 -30.57 -6.33 -24.72
N TYR A 736 -30.86 -6.01 -23.46
CA TYR A 736 -30.30 -4.85 -22.76
C TYR A 736 -28.77 -4.92 -22.70
N ALA A 737 -28.18 -6.09 -22.40
CA ALA A 737 -26.74 -6.29 -22.36
C ALA A 737 -26.09 -6.10 -23.75
N ARG A 738 -26.72 -6.60 -24.83
CA ARG A 738 -26.27 -6.35 -26.20
C ARG A 738 -26.34 -4.87 -26.58
N ALA A 739 -27.45 -4.20 -26.26
CA ALA A 739 -27.63 -2.77 -26.48
C ALA A 739 -26.56 -1.94 -25.76
N ARG A 740 -26.24 -2.27 -24.50
CA ARG A 740 -25.15 -1.66 -23.73
C ARG A 740 -23.80 -1.82 -24.43
N ARG A 741 -23.47 -3.01 -24.92
CA ARG A 741 -22.20 -3.25 -25.63
C ARG A 741 -22.12 -2.41 -26.92
N SER A 742 -23.20 -2.34 -27.70
CA SER A 742 -23.28 -1.45 -28.86
C SER A 742 -23.14 0.03 -28.48
N TYR A 743 -23.78 0.47 -27.39
CA TYR A 743 -23.67 1.84 -26.88
C TYR A 743 -22.25 2.22 -26.49
N LEU A 744 -21.56 1.36 -25.72
CA LEU A 744 -20.18 1.58 -25.29
C LEU A 744 -19.21 1.57 -26.48
N ALA A 745 -19.40 0.64 -27.43
CA ALA A 745 -18.59 0.57 -28.64
C ALA A 745 -18.79 1.79 -29.55
N LEU A 746 -20.02 2.33 -29.62
CA LEU A 746 -20.30 3.59 -30.29
C LEU A 746 -19.60 4.75 -29.58
N GLY A 747 -19.77 4.87 -28.26
CA GLY A 747 -19.13 5.93 -27.47
C GLY A 747 -17.61 5.95 -27.61
N ALA A 748 -16.96 4.78 -27.61
CA ALA A 748 -15.51 4.66 -27.74
C ALA A 748 -14.97 5.16 -29.09
N ARG A 749 -15.78 5.09 -30.15
CA ARG A 749 -15.43 5.56 -31.51
C ARG A 749 -15.95 6.96 -31.83
N THR A 750 -16.78 7.54 -30.95
CA THR A 750 -17.40 8.84 -31.19
C THR A 750 -16.42 9.96 -30.89
N VAL A 751 -16.22 10.84 -31.88
CA VAL A 751 -15.49 12.10 -31.68
C VAL A 751 -16.50 13.19 -31.30
N PRO A 752 -16.39 13.81 -30.11
CA PRO A 752 -17.29 14.89 -29.69
C PRO A 752 -17.27 16.09 -30.65
N SER A 753 -18.40 16.79 -30.76
CA SER A 753 -18.55 18.04 -31.52
C SER A 753 -19.47 18.97 -30.73
N ALA A 754 -19.12 20.27 -30.68
CA ALA A 754 -19.95 21.29 -30.06
C ALA A 754 -21.20 21.62 -30.89
N ASP A 755 -21.18 21.31 -32.20
CA ASP A 755 -22.35 21.46 -33.06
C ASP A 755 -23.33 20.27 -32.89
N PRO A 756 -24.56 20.51 -32.40
CA PRO A 756 -25.57 19.48 -32.21
C PRO A 756 -25.97 18.77 -33.52
N ALA A 757 -25.95 19.46 -34.67
CA ALA A 757 -26.33 18.86 -35.95
C ALA A 757 -25.28 17.83 -36.40
N THR A 758 -24.00 18.22 -36.33
CA THR A 758 -22.88 17.30 -36.57
C THR A 758 -22.88 16.12 -35.60
N MET A 759 -23.17 16.35 -34.32
CA MET A 759 -23.31 15.24 -33.36
C MET A 759 -24.47 14.32 -33.72
N LEU A 760 -25.64 14.86 -34.04
CA LEU A 760 -26.80 14.06 -34.42
C LEU A 760 -26.53 13.23 -35.68
N ALA A 761 -25.84 13.78 -36.68
CA ALA A 761 -25.45 13.03 -37.87
C ALA A 761 -24.52 11.85 -37.56
N ARG A 762 -23.65 11.99 -36.54
CA ARG A 762 -22.70 10.94 -36.11
C ARG A 762 -23.35 9.85 -35.26
N VAL A 763 -24.17 10.23 -34.28
CA VAL A 763 -24.68 9.29 -33.26
C VAL A 763 -26.18 9.01 -33.36
N GLY A 764 -26.94 9.77 -34.15
CA GLY A 764 -28.40 9.68 -34.23
C GLY A 764 -28.91 8.30 -34.62
N ALA A 765 -28.62 7.86 -35.85
CA ALA A 765 -29.03 6.53 -36.31
C ALA A 765 -28.43 5.40 -35.46
N PRO A 766 -27.13 5.39 -35.11
CA PRO A 766 -26.56 4.37 -34.23
C PRO A 766 -27.24 4.26 -32.85
N LEU A 767 -27.56 5.38 -32.19
CA LEU A 767 -28.26 5.35 -30.89
C LEU A 767 -29.71 4.91 -31.04
N MET A 768 -30.37 5.25 -32.15
CA MET A 768 -31.70 4.71 -32.47
C MET A 768 -31.65 3.18 -32.67
N ASP A 769 -30.61 2.66 -33.30
CA ASP A 769 -30.41 1.21 -33.45
C ASP A 769 -30.18 0.53 -32.10
N VAL A 770 -29.41 1.14 -31.19
CA VAL A 770 -29.27 0.65 -29.80
C VAL A 770 -30.64 0.55 -29.11
N LEU A 771 -31.50 1.57 -29.25
CA LEU A 771 -32.85 1.56 -28.67
C LEU A 771 -33.78 0.54 -29.34
N ARG A 772 -33.60 0.24 -30.63
CA ARG A 772 -34.33 -0.85 -31.31
C ARG A 772 -33.88 -2.23 -30.83
N GLN A 773 -32.59 -2.41 -30.53
CA GLN A 773 -32.08 -3.64 -29.94
C GLN A 773 -32.68 -3.89 -28.55
N SER A 774 -32.78 -2.83 -27.73
CA SER A 774 -33.47 -2.89 -26.45
C SER A 774 -34.14 -1.56 -26.14
N PRO A 775 -35.48 -1.49 -26.24
CA PRO A 775 -36.23 -0.31 -25.84
C PRO A 775 -36.04 0.03 -24.35
N ASP A 776 -35.63 -0.96 -23.54
CA ASP A 776 -35.35 -0.84 -22.10
C ASP A 776 -34.02 -0.11 -21.80
N PHE A 777 -33.12 0.00 -22.77
CA PHE A 777 -31.82 0.66 -22.59
C PHE A 777 -31.94 2.21 -22.67
N ARG A 778 -32.60 2.80 -21.68
CA ARG A 778 -32.79 4.25 -21.52
C ARG A 778 -31.52 5.11 -21.67
N PRO A 779 -30.30 4.68 -21.29
CA PRO A 779 -29.09 5.49 -21.46
C PRO A 779 -28.80 5.93 -22.91
N ALA A 780 -29.32 5.24 -23.92
CA ALA A 780 -29.19 5.65 -25.32
C ALA A 780 -30.17 6.76 -25.74
N ALA A 781 -31.28 6.95 -25.01
CA ALA A 781 -32.27 7.97 -25.32
C ALA A 781 -31.87 9.36 -24.83
N GLU A 782 -31.17 9.46 -23.70
CA GLU A 782 -30.81 10.74 -23.09
C GLU A 782 -29.94 11.63 -24.01
N PRO A 783 -28.88 11.13 -24.67
CA PRO A 783 -28.12 11.92 -25.63
C PRO A 783 -28.97 12.42 -26.81
N LEU A 784 -29.89 11.59 -27.31
CA LEU A 784 -30.80 11.96 -28.40
C LEU A 784 -31.77 13.07 -27.97
N ARG A 785 -32.30 13.00 -26.74
CA ARG A 785 -33.16 14.03 -26.16
C ARG A 785 -32.43 15.36 -26.00
N ARG A 786 -31.20 15.34 -25.47
CA ARG A 786 -30.37 16.55 -25.35
C ARG A 786 -30.02 17.16 -26.70
N LEU A 787 -29.75 16.33 -27.71
CA LEU A 787 -29.51 16.80 -29.09
C LEU A 787 -30.77 17.43 -29.68
N ALA A 788 -31.95 16.83 -29.49
CA ALA A 788 -33.22 17.44 -29.91
C ALA A 788 -33.43 18.81 -29.25
N GLN A 789 -33.21 18.91 -27.94
CA GLN A 789 -33.33 20.16 -27.19
C GLN A 789 -32.35 21.24 -27.68
N ALA A 790 -31.09 20.85 -27.93
CA ALA A 790 -30.07 21.78 -28.43
C ALA A 790 -30.33 22.21 -29.88
N LEU A 791 -30.98 21.37 -30.70
CA LEU A 791 -31.35 21.68 -32.08
C LEU A 791 -32.64 22.48 -32.21
N ALA A 792 -33.58 22.35 -31.26
CA ALA A 792 -34.91 22.96 -31.35
C ALA A 792 -34.91 24.46 -31.72
N PRO A 793 -33.99 25.31 -31.21
CA PRO A 793 -33.94 26.73 -31.60
C PRO A 793 -33.49 27.01 -33.05
N ARG A 794 -32.76 26.06 -33.67
CA ARG A 794 -32.15 26.23 -35.00
C ARG A 794 -32.85 25.41 -36.09
N ASP A 795 -33.31 24.20 -35.75
CA ASP A 795 -33.98 23.27 -36.63
C ASP A 795 -35.08 22.51 -35.86
N PRO A 796 -36.24 23.15 -35.63
CA PRO A 796 -37.35 22.55 -34.89
C PRO A 796 -37.95 21.34 -35.60
N ALA A 797 -37.86 21.26 -36.93
CA ALA A 797 -38.38 20.13 -37.71
C ALA A 797 -37.58 18.85 -37.41
N THR A 798 -36.24 18.92 -37.46
CA THR A 798 -35.37 17.79 -37.14
C THR A 798 -35.49 17.40 -35.66
N ALA A 799 -35.55 18.38 -34.75
CA ALA A 799 -35.75 18.12 -33.33
C ALA A 799 -37.09 17.39 -33.07
N GLY A 800 -38.19 17.86 -33.66
CA GLY A 800 -39.50 17.24 -33.55
C GLY A 800 -39.54 15.82 -34.14
N ALA A 801 -38.92 15.61 -35.30
CA ALA A 801 -38.82 14.29 -35.93
C ALA A 801 -38.06 13.29 -35.05
N LEU A 802 -36.98 13.74 -34.39
CA LEU A 802 -36.21 12.92 -33.46
C LEU A 802 -37.03 12.53 -32.22
N LEU A 803 -37.75 13.47 -31.61
CA LEU A 803 -38.63 13.19 -30.47
C LEU A 803 -39.78 12.23 -30.85
N GLN A 804 -40.38 12.40 -32.03
CA GLN A 804 -41.38 11.46 -32.55
C GLN A 804 -40.79 10.07 -32.83
N ALA A 805 -39.53 9.98 -33.26
CA ALA A 805 -38.84 8.70 -33.42
C ALA A 805 -38.61 8.00 -32.08
N LEU A 806 -38.25 8.75 -31.03
CA LEU A 806 -38.15 8.22 -29.66
C LEU A 806 -39.51 7.74 -29.14
N ALA A 807 -40.56 8.55 -29.30
CA ALA A 807 -41.92 8.21 -28.87
C ALA A 807 -42.46 6.93 -29.53
N ARG A 808 -42.09 6.69 -30.81
CA ARG A 808 -42.45 5.46 -31.54
C ARG A 808 -41.79 4.20 -30.99
N ILE A 809 -40.58 4.30 -30.41
CA ILE A 809 -39.95 3.17 -29.71
C ILE A 809 -40.61 2.97 -28.35
N ARG A 810 -40.75 4.06 -27.60
CA ARG A 810 -41.39 4.05 -26.30
C ARG A 810 -41.84 5.47 -25.91
N PRO A 811 -43.12 5.70 -25.58
CA PRO A 811 -43.65 7.05 -25.35
C PRO A 811 -42.89 7.89 -24.31
N ASP A 812 -42.49 7.30 -23.19
CA ASP A 812 -41.78 7.98 -22.09
C ASP A 812 -40.34 8.40 -22.44
N LEU A 813 -39.75 7.90 -23.54
CA LEU A 813 -38.41 8.30 -23.96
C LEU A 813 -38.36 9.67 -24.64
N ALA A 814 -39.50 10.17 -25.15
CA ALA A 814 -39.55 11.50 -25.76
C ALA A 814 -39.47 12.63 -24.72
N GLY A 815 -39.66 12.33 -23.44
CA GLY A 815 -39.80 13.33 -22.38
C GLY A 815 -41.17 14.02 -22.38
N PRO A 816 -41.44 14.87 -21.39
CA PRO A 816 -42.66 15.68 -21.32
C PRO A 816 -42.71 16.78 -22.38
#